data_AF-A0A933VWQ6-F1
#
_entry.id   AF-A0A933VWQ6-F1
#
_cell.length_a   1.000
_cell.length_b   1.000
_cell.length_c   1.000
_cell.angle_alpha   90.00
_cell.angle_beta   90.00
_cell.angle_gamma   90.00
#
_symmetry.space_group_name_H-M   'P 1'
#
loop_
_entity.id
_entity.type
_entity.pdbx_description
1 polymer ?
#
loop_
_entity_poly.entity_id
_entity_poly.type
_entity_poly.pdbx_seq_one_letter_code
_entity_poly.pdbx_strand_id
1 'polypeptide(L)'
;MTEGLESILELAKEARPRPNCVHVTVDVNDGRALKTERLIDRVANSLRKSVTYSLKLDTWADIYDVDQVMKIFVTKEDAKVRLRLRVIARASKAEQIVSTLCEPVRGPTEVLLAVIGDAIRALSDETQRQGPDNLTQRIARDRDNWQRRIQQSILDRIGFESELIFELDPQANNFPEISVRHFDVRAKDAPHRFVSVSMHVVLEPTEERAHDPLPRSQREREERIRYIAAEAFRDEITLHDCWFDRRKVESILARAMDRAFKSTAHRSRLVQLEPISPPVLREEKVACTIAWKGHAGRQIDFYVEAVLGLEPGGTGLFDSLHLKTRPEWLKDQAWRALEIAMHGKDFWDLALADQAEVGARVKSILRAAATETGQSVDLIVANVVLPENRWLDKQFLELSGGTFKTKNNLGLAEFDVALEIKFHTIRPLVDFVRHHGDLGQGANFNAAIEKAILDLVRKTAASVMSQVEHTEYFAKWEKWDDLVDATSLAQPGEPNYVHNRLVSAITNELRSRFTPALCLVRLRRVDKKVGEIISAIMALGPMTVDLNIRPENLSSDAQIIPTTVRFRPGVLDPSSVPDVIARGLDHFKFEAILDTLRSASRQFLDGLPAAAIRSMRKGLAAPIDPNDQRAMQTRLEQHVSRLMIDTYGFSIHVEDVEVGATREETLAFGVPGLGITAKQALLEQERQQIEMSLKEPDELRKLVKKLHEALQNNPLLTAEDRNRYDQDEKLLERAEAKIADHSERMRRTLGASVNSTLLLAAEVRRSGHDAADVGAAPNDATRSDDDIIDVTPRPSAGPDRL
;
A
#
# COMPACT_ATOMS: atom_id res chain seq x y z
N MET A 1 73.81 -10.96 -44.69
CA MET A 1 74.79 -12.02 -45.03
C MET A 1 73.99 -13.21 -45.48
N THR A 2 74.01 -13.50 -46.78
CA THR A 2 73.30 -14.61 -47.41
C THR A 2 74.17 -15.85 -47.28
N GLU A 3 73.95 -16.65 -46.24
CA GLU A 3 74.53 -17.99 -46.16
C GLU A 3 73.68 -18.91 -47.05
N GLY A 4 73.99 -18.93 -48.35
CA GLY A 4 73.45 -19.91 -49.29
C GLY A 4 74.26 -21.20 -49.29
N LEU A 5 73.98 -22.10 -50.23
CA LEU A 5 74.69 -23.36 -50.43
C LEU A 5 76.21 -23.18 -50.68
N GLU A 6 76.61 -21.97 -51.09
CA GLU A 6 77.98 -21.47 -51.21
C GLU A 6 78.75 -21.46 -49.87
N SER A 7 78.05 -21.49 -48.73
CA SER A 7 78.67 -21.61 -47.40
C SER A 7 79.25 -23.00 -47.13
N ILE A 8 78.69 -24.05 -47.77
CA ILE A 8 79.14 -25.44 -47.66
C ILE A 8 80.08 -25.82 -48.81
N LEU A 9 79.87 -25.28 -50.01
CA LEU A 9 80.63 -25.61 -51.22
C LEU A 9 81.31 -24.37 -51.81
N GLU A 10 82.65 -24.34 -51.76
CA GLU A 10 83.46 -23.21 -52.27
C GLU A 10 84.47 -23.68 -53.33
N LEU A 11 84.78 -22.84 -54.32
CA LEU A 11 85.91 -23.05 -55.24
C LEU A 11 87.24 -22.89 -54.50
N ALA A 12 88.08 -23.93 -54.47
CA ALA A 12 89.37 -23.88 -53.79
C ALA A 12 90.39 -23.11 -54.65
N LYS A 13 90.81 -21.93 -54.18
CA LYS A 13 91.85 -21.12 -54.85
C LYS A 13 93.28 -21.70 -54.70
N GLU A 14 93.52 -22.52 -53.67
CA GLU A 14 94.75 -23.29 -53.46
C GLU A 14 94.41 -24.61 -52.73
N ALA A 15 95.01 -25.74 -53.14
CA ALA A 15 94.80 -27.07 -52.55
C ALA A 15 95.54 -27.26 -51.20
N ARG A 16 95.32 -26.36 -50.23
CA ARG A 16 95.83 -26.52 -48.86
C ARG A 16 94.77 -27.15 -47.97
N PRO A 17 95.11 -28.17 -47.15
CA PRO A 17 94.15 -28.84 -46.28
C PRO A 17 93.59 -27.85 -45.24
N ARG A 18 92.27 -27.68 -45.22
CA ARG A 18 91.52 -26.98 -44.17
C ARG A 18 90.88 -28.00 -43.22
N PRO A 19 90.86 -27.75 -41.90
CA PRO A 19 90.14 -28.62 -40.96
C PRO A 19 88.64 -28.68 -41.31
N ASN A 20 88.03 -29.86 -41.16
CA ASN A 20 86.61 -30.13 -41.45
C ASN A 20 86.17 -29.86 -42.90
N CYS A 21 87.08 -29.91 -43.87
CA CYS A 21 86.77 -29.79 -45.30
C CYS A 21 87.27 -31.01 -46.07
N VAL A 22 86.52 -31.44 -47.09
CA VAL A 22 86.98 -32.40 -48.10
C VAL A 22 87.13 -31.68 -49.42
N HIS A 23 88.30 -31.84 -50.05
CA HIS A 23 88.58 -31.29 -51.36
C HIS A 23 88.26 -32.33 -52.43
N VAL A 24 87.29 -32.03 -53.28
CA VAL A 24 86.92 -32.89 -54.41
C VAL A 24 87.29 -32.19 -55.69
N THR A 25 88.08 -32.85 -56.53
CA THR A 25 88.50 -32.33 -57.83
C THR A 25 87.59 -32.88 -58.91
N VAL A 26 87.10 -32.02 -59.80
CA VAL A 26 86.10 -32.33 -60.81
C VAL A 26 86.64 -31.96 -62.19
N ASP A 27 86.33 -32.75 -63.22
CA ASP A 27 86.60 -32.40 -64.62
C ASP A 27 85.64 -31.30 -65.09
N VAL A 28 86.20 -30.23 -65.65
CA VAL A 28 85.43 -29.05 -66.07
C VAL A 28 84.45 -29.35 -67.20
N ASN A 29 84.71 -30.38 -68.01
CA ASN A 29 83.89 -30.65 -69.20
C ASN A 29 82.71 -31.59 -68.93
N ASP A 30 82.83 -32.52 -67.98
CA ASP A 30 81.80 -33.53 -67.71
C ASP A 30 81.24 -33.48 -66.27
N GLY A 31 81.78 -32.63 -65.38
CA GLY A 31 81.29 -32.45 -64.02
C GLY A 31 81.56 -33.64 -63.09
N ARG A 32 82.33 -34.66 -63.52
CA ARG A 32 82.57 -35.86 -62.72
C ARG A 32 83.76 -35.69 -61.78
N ALA A 33 83.60 -36.21 -60.55
CA ALA A 33 84.68 -36.26 -59.57
C ALA A 33 85.83 -37.15 -60.07
N LEU A 34 87.04 -36.59 -60.08
CA LEU A 34 88.27 -37.25 -60.47
C LEU A 34 88.85 -37.99 -59.27
N LYS A 35 89.06 -39.30 -59.41
CA LYS A 35 89.74 -40.11 -58.40
C LYS A 35 91.23 -39.75 -58.39
N THR A 36 91.78 -39.39 -57.23
CA THR A 36 93.19 -38.98 -57.09
C THR A 36 94.04 -39.93 -56.27
N GLU A 37 93.43 -40.98 -55.70
CA GLU A 37 94.11 -41.90 -54.78
C GLU A 37 95.17 -42.76 -55.50
N ARG A 38 94.82 -43.31 -56.67
CA ARG A 38 95.72 -44.19 -57.44
C ARG A 38 96.64 -43.39 -58.36
N LEU A 39 97.88 -43.85 -58.51
CA LEU A 39 98.90 -43.17 -59.32
C LEU A 39 98.54 -43.13 -60.81
N ILE A 40 97.85 -44.17 -61.30
CA ILE A 40 97.33 -44.25 -62.68
C ILE A 40 96.26 -43.18 -62.92
N ASP A 41 95.35 -42.97 -61.96
CA ASP A 41 94.32 -41.95 -62.09
C ASP A 41 94.94 -40.55 -62.05
N ARG A 42 95.97 -40.31 -61.22
CA ARG A 42 96.72 -39.04 -61.21
C ARG A 42 97.37 -38.71 -62.56
N VAL A 43 97.96 -39.70 -63.23
CA VAL A 43 98.57 -39.51 -64.56
C VAL A 43 97.50 -39.27 -65.62
N ALA A 44 96.43 -40.07 -65.64
CA ALA A 44 95.32 -39.92 -66.58
C ALA A 44 94.60 -38.56 -66.44
N ASN A 45 94.54 -38.03 -65.21
CA ASN A 45 93.86 -36.77 -64.90
C ASN A 45 94.75 -35.53 -65.13
N SER A 46 96.08 -35.68 -65.23
CA SER A 46 97.02 -34.55 -65.42
C SER A 46 96.82 -33.77 -66.74
N LEU A 47 96.19 -34.40 -67.74
CA LEU A 47 95.89 -33.81 -69.05
C LEU A 47 94.49 -33.17 -69.14
N ARG A 48 93.65 -33.33 -68.11
CA ARG A 48 92.28 -32.81 -68.08
C ARG A 48 92.22 -31.45 -67.40
N LYS A 49 91.39 -30.54 -67.91
CA LYS A 49 91.05 -29.30 -67.21
C LYS A 49 90.21 -29.67 -65.98
N SER A 50 90.73 -29.40 -64.79
CA SER A 50 90.07 -29.75 -63.55
C SER A 50 89.95 -28.54 -62.63
N VAL A 51 88.93 -28.58 -61.77
CA VAL A 51 88.64 -27.57 -60.76
C VAL A 51 88.41 -28.28 -59.43
N THR A 52 89.03 -27.77 -58.36
CA THR A 52 88.87 -28.34 -57.02
C THR A 52 87.86 -27.53 -56.22
N TYR A 53 86.86 -28.22 -55.69
CA TYR A 53 85.89 -27.66 -54.75
C TYR A 53 86.24 -28.09 -53.32
N SER A 54 86.00 -27.21 -52.37
CA SER A 54 86.11 -27.46 -50.93
C SER A 54 84.71 -27.61 -50.35
N LEU A 55 84.39 -28.79 -49.82
CA LEU A 55 83.13 -29.09 -49.16
C LEU A 55 83.32 -29.08 -47.64
N LYS A 56 82.65 -28.18 -46.92
CA LYS A 56 82.65 -28.19 -45.45
C LYS A 56 81.79 -29.34 -44.94
N LEU A 57 82.36 -30.15 -44.05
CA LEU A 57 81.69 -31.32 -43.48
C LEU A 57 81.04 -31.00 -42.14
N ASP A 58 80.06 -31.82 -41.78
CA ASP A 58 79.46 -31.90 -40.45
C ASP A 58 78.95 -30.56 -39.88
N THR A 59 78.67 -29.60 -40.76
CA THR A 59 78.13 -28.28 -40.44
C THR A 59 76.80 -28.13 -41.16
N TRP A 60 75.75 -27.79 -40.42
CA TRP A 60 74.45 -27.49 -41.00
C TRP A 60 74.48 -26.13 -41.71
N ALA A 61 74.00 -26.08 -42.96
CA ALA A 61 73.63 -24.80 -43.58
C ALA A 61 72.12 -24.71 -43.72
N ASP A 62 71.60 -23.56 -43.26
CA ASP A 62 70.24 -23.12 -43.55
C ASP A 62 70.18 -22.61 -44.99
N ILE A 63 69.20 -23.11 -45.76
CA ILE A 63 68.94 -22.63 -47.13
C ILE A 63 67.68 -21.77 -47.08
N TYR A 64 67.87 -20.48 -47.32
CA TYR A 64 66.81 -19.49 -47.41
C TYR A 64 66.28 -19.40 -48.85
N ASP A 65 65.03 -18.95 -49.03
CA ASP A 65 64.32 -18.80 -50.33
C ASP A 65 63.84 -20.10 -51.04
N VAL A 66 63.68 -21.22 -50.32
CA VAL A 66 63.03 -22.44 -50.86
C VAL A 66 61.55 -22.18 -51.24
N ASP A 67 60.95 -21.12 -50.71
CA ASP A 67 59.61 -20.64 -51.08
C ASP A 67 59.49 -20.31 -52.58
N GLN A 68 60.60 -20.01 -53.28
CA GLN A 68 60.58 -19.81 -54.73
C GLN A 68 60.30 -21.10 -55.50
N VAL A 69 60.65 -22.28 -54.95
CA VAL A 69 60.35 -23.58 -55.55
C VAL A 69 58.85 -23.76 -55.69
N MET A 70 58.09 -23.33 -54.67
CA MET A 70 56.62 -23.39 -54.67
C MET A 70 55.99 -22.49 -55.75
N LYS A 71 56.62 -21.35 -56.07
CA LYS A 71 56.16 -20.40 -57.10
C LYS A 71 56.46 -20.83 -58.53
N ILE A 72 57.46 -21.69 -58.74
CA ILE A 72 57.87 -22.18 -60.07
C ILE A 72 57.00 -23.37 -60.52
N PHE A 73 56.17 -23.93 -59.63
CA PHE A 73 55.21 -24.96 -60.01
C PHE A 73 53.98 -24.37 -60.72
N VAL A 74 53.79 -24.82 -61.95
CA VAL A 74 52.50 -24.70 -62.65
C VAL A 74 51.54 -25.78 -62.12
N THR A 75 51.23 -25.77 -60.82
CA THR A 75 50.02 -26.43 -60.32
C THR A 75 48.90 -25.40 -60.37
N LYS A 76 47.75 -25.73 -60.96
CA LYS A 76 46.55 -24.86 -60.96
C LYS A 76 45.97 -24.61 -59.54
N GLU A 77 46.69 -25.03 -58.50
CA GLU A 77 46.29 -25.02 -57.10
C GLU A 77 47.13 -23.97 -56.37
N ASP A 78 46.45 -22.96 -55.81
CA ASP A 78 47.09 -21.89 -55.05
C ASP A 78 47.51 -22.45 -53.67
N ALA A 79 48.81 -22.62 -53.44
CA ALA A 79 49.35 -23.25 -52.23
C ALA A 79 50.19 -22.27 -51.42
N LYS A 80 49.77 -21.98 -50.18
CA LYS A 80 50.49 -21.11 -49.23
C LYS A 80 51.30 -21.96 -48.25
N VAL A 81 52.37 -22.58 -48.74
CA VAL A 81 53.27 -23.42 -47.94
C VAL A 81 54.64 -22.76 -47.90
N ARG A 82 55.20 -22.55 -46.70
CA ARG A 82 56.58 -22.10 -46.53
C ARG A 82 57.49 -23.28 -46.23
N LEU A 83 58.68 -23.27 -46.82
CA LEU A 83 59.65 -24.36 -46.76
C LEU A 83 60.94 -23.88 -46.11
N ARG A 84 61.31 -24.49 -44.98
CA ARG A 84 62.63 -24.32 -44.36
C ARG A 84 63.45 -25.59 -44.55
N LEU A 85 64.64 -25.46 -45.12
CA LEU A 85 65.55 -26.56 -45.37
C LEU A 85 66.90 -26.32 -44.70
N ARG A 86 67.40 -27.36 -44.02
CA ARG A 86 68.78 -27.44 -43.54
C ARG A 86 69.44 -28.66 -44.13
N VAL A 87 70.69 -28.52 -44.56
CA VAL A 87 71.48 -29.63 -45.12
C VAL A 87 72.83 -29.76 -44.42
N ILE A 88 73.34 -30.98 -44.33
CA ILE A 88 74.66 -31.30 -43.78
C ILE A 88 75.39 -32.29 -44.69
N ALA A 89 76.66 -32.01 -44.96
CA ALA A 89 77.52 -32.86 -45.78
C ALA A 89 78.30 -33.86 -44.92
N ARG A 90 78.39 -35.11 -45.38
CA ARG A 90 79.21 -36.17 -44.78
C ARG A 90 80.38 -36.54 -45.67
N ALA A 91 81.52 -36.88 -45.05
CA ALA A 91 82.73 -37.28 -45.77
C ALA A 91 82.49 -38.42 -46.78
N SER A 92 81.70 -39.42 -46.38
CA SER A 92 81.37 -40.60 -47.19
C SER A 92 80.59 -40.30 -48.47
N LYS A 93 79.98 -39.11 -48.58
CA LYS A 93 79.16 -38.68 -49.71
C LYS A 93 79.75 -37.48 -50.46
N ALA A 94 80.94 -37.01 -50.07
CA ALA A 94 81.53 -35.79 -50.61
C ALA A 94 81.71 -35.82 -52.14
N GLU A 95 82.15 -36.95 -52.71
CA GLU A 95 82.27 -37.10 -54.17
C GLU A 95 80.92 -37.00 -54.88
N GLN A 96 79.87 -37.59 -54.31
CA GLN A 96 78.50 -37.56 -54.86
C GLN A 96 77.92 -36.14 -54.80
N ILE A 97 78.09 -35.46 -53.68
CA ILE A 97 77.59 -34.09 -53.47
C ILE A 97 78.22 -33.15 -54.48
N VAL A 98 79.55 -33.15 -54.61
CA VAL A 98 80.24 -32.22 -55.50
C VAL A 98 79.98 -32.55 -56.97
N SER A 99 79.94 -33.83 -57.37
CA SER A 99 79.63 -34.21 -58.76
C SER A 99 78.20 -33.89 -59.17
N THR A 100 77.24 -33.94 -58.23
CA THR A 100 75.83 -33.64 -58.52
C THR A 100 75.58 -32.13 -58.55
N LEU A 101 76.21 -31.34 -57.67
CA LEU A 101 75.90 -29.91 -57.56
C LEU A 101 76.68 -29.04 -58.54
N CYS A 102 77.83 -29.51 -59.03
CA CYS A 102 78.66 -28.78 -59.99
C CYS A 102 78.37 -29.25 -61.43
N GLU A 103 77.10 -29.24 -61.82
CA GLU A 103 76.70 -29.49 -63.20
C GLU A 103 77.20 -28.35 -64.13
N PRO A 104 77.64 -28.64 -65.37
CA PRO A 104 78.19 -27.63 -66.27
C PRO A 104 77.16 -26.57 -66.74
N VAL A 105 75.85 -26.82 -66.54
CA VAL A 105 74.76 -26.00 -67.07
C VAL A 105 73.98 -25.25 -65.98
N ARG A 106 73.98 -25.73 -64.73
CA ARG A 106 73.14 -25.22 -63.64
C ARG A 106 73.97 -24.91 -62.40
N GLY A 107 73.57 -23.87 -61.67
CA GLY A 107 74.20 -23.54 -60.40
C GLY A 107 73.87 -24.57 -59.30
N PRO A 108 74.72 -24.74 -58.26
CA PRO A 108 74.48 -25.67 -57.14
C PRO A 108 73.12 -25.51 -56.46
N THR A 109 72.70 -24.26 -56.24
CA THR A 109 71.39 -23.95 -55.65
C THR A 109 70.25 -24.36 -56.58
N GLU A 110 70.38 -24.14 -57.90
CA GLU A 110 69.36 -24.49 -58.89
C GLU A 110 69.17 -26.01 -58.99
N VAL A 111 70.25 -26.78 -58.92
CA VAL A 111 70.20 -28.25 -58.93
C VAL A 111 69.45 -28.78 -57.70
N LEU A 112 69.77 -28.26 -56.51
CA LEU A 112 69.07 -28.65 -55.28
C LEU A 112 67.58 -28.29 -55.33
N LEU A 113 67.23 -27.07 -55.75
CA LEU A 113 65.84 -26.63 -55.86
C LEU A 113 65.07 -27.45 -56.92
N ALA A 114 65.71 -27.87 -58.01
CA ALA A 114 65.11 -28.76 -58.99
C ALA A 114 64.81 -30.15 -58.43
N VAL A 115 65.72 -30.73 -57.63
CA VAL A 115 65.51 -32.04 -56.98
C VAL A 115 64.34 -32.01 -56.01
N ILE A 116 64.26 -30.96 -55.17
CA ILE A 116 63.12 -30.73 -54.28
C ILE A 116 61.84 -30.51 -55.08
N GLY A 117 61.96 -29.75 -56.17
CA GLY A 117 60.95 -29.53 -57.19
C GLY A 117 60.27 -30.82 -57.65
N ASP A 118 61.08 -31.72 -58.21
CA ASP A 118 60.63 -33.01 -58.73
C ASP A 118 59.98 -33.87 -57.66
N ALA A 119 60.53 -33.90 -56.44
CA ALA A 119 60.00 -34.69 -55.34
C ALA A 119 58.61 -34.21 -54.90
N ILE A 120 58.42 -32.90 -54.73
CA ILE A 120 57.13 -32.29 -54.40
C ILE A 120 56.11 -32.55 -55.52
N ARG A 121 56.53 -32.43 -56.78
CA ARG A 121 55.66 -32.70 -57.93
C ARG A 121 55.17 -34.14 -57.96
N ALA A 122 56.08 -35.11 -57.80
CA ALA A 122 55.74 -36.52 -57.79
C ALA A 122 54.74 -36.86 -56.66
N LEU A 123 54.95 -36.29 -55.46
CA LEU A 123 54.05 -36.46 -54.32
C LEU A 123 52.70 -35.78 -54.53
N SER A 124 52.67 -34.60 -55.16
CA SER A 124 51.43 -33.91 -55.50
C SER A 124 50.60 -34.71 -56.50
N ASP A 125 51.21 -35.22 -57.57
CA ASP A 125 50.52 -36.02 -58.59
C ASP A 125 49.99 -37.35 -58.00
N GLU A 126 50.71 -37.94 -57.04
CA GLU A 126 50.30 -39.15 -56.33
C GLU A 126 49.11 -38.89 -55.39
N THR A 127 49.17 -37.83 -54.59
CA THR A 127 48.15 -37.50 -53.59
C THR A 127 46.91 -36.83 -54.16
N GLN A 128 47.01 -36.12 -55.29
CA GLN A 128 45.85 -35.55 -55.99
C GLN A 128 44.85 -36.64 -56.42
N ARG A 129 45.32 -37.86 -56.66
CA ARG A 129 44.44 -39.01 -56.98
C ARG A 129 43.65 -39.52 -55.78
N GLN A 130 44.00 -39.10 -54.57
CA GLN A 130 43.44 -39.62 -53.32
C GLN A 130 42.27 -38.77 -52.79
N GLY A 131 42.08 -37.54 -53.29
CA GLY A 131 40.97 -36.67 -52.86
C GLY A 131 40.98 -35.27 -53.47
N PRO A 132 39.89 -34.49 -53.26
CA PRO A 132 39.71 -33.13 -53.79
C PRO A 132 40.44 -32.04 -52.99
N ASP A 133 41.05 -32.41 -51.86
CA ASP A 133 41.77 -31.50 -50.96
C ASP A 133 42.83 -30.71 -51.73
N ASN A 134 43.01 -29.43 -51.42
CA ASN A 134 44.08 -28.64 -52.04
C ASN A 134 45.47 -29.08 -51.52
N LEU A 135 46.55 -28.74 -52.24
CA LEU A 135 47.91 -29.14 -51.86
C LEU A 135 48.28 -28.81 -50.41
N THR A 136 47.85 -27.65 -49.88
CA THR A 136 48.09 -27.26 -48.48
C THR A 136 47.42 -28.22 -47.49
N GLN A 137 46.16 -28.61 -47.74
CA GLN A 137 45.42 -29.57 -46.91
C GLN A 137 46.01 -30.98 -47.02
N ARG A 138 46.43 -31.41 -48.22
CA ARG A 138 47.09 -32.71 -48.43
C ARG A 138 48.40 -32.80 -47.66
N ILE A 139 49.22 -31.75 -47.68
CA ILE A 139 50.47 -31.67 -46.90
C ILE A 139 50.17 -31.60 -45.39
N ALA A 140 49.14 -30.87 -44.96
CA ALA A 140 48.75 -30.79 -43.55
C ALA A 140 48.36 -32.16 -42.97
N ARG A 141 47.67 -32.98 -43.77
CA ARG A 141 47.17 -34.29 -43.37
C ARG A 141 48.27 -35.34 -43.19
N ASP A 142 49.31 -35.32 -44.02
CA ASP A 142 50.38 -36.35 -44.03
C ASP A 142 51.79 -35.74 -44.03
N ARG A 143 51.98 -34.70 -43.20
CA ARG A 143 53.19 -33.88 -43.17
C ARG A 143 54.47 -34.69 -43.02
N ASP A 144 54.48 -35.65 -42.10
CA ASP A 144 55.68 -36.43 -41.76
C ASP A 144 56.14 -37.32 -42.92
N ASN A 145 55.20 -37.89 -43.68
CA ASN A 145 55.51 -38.72 -44.84
C ASN A 145 56.06 -37.86 -45.99
N TRP A 146 55.43 -36.71 -46.24
CA TRP A 146 55.92 -35.75 -47.22
C TRP A 146 57.35 -35.29 -46.91
N GLN A 147 57.62 -34.90 -45.66
CA GLN A 147 58.96 -34.50 -45.23
C GLN A 147 59.97 -35.63 -45.44
N ARG A 148 59.65 -36.84 -44.99
CA ARG A 148 60.54 -38.01 -45.10
C ARG A 148 60.87 -38.34 -46.56
N ARG A 149 59.88 -38.34 -47.47
CA ARG A 149 60.09 -38.69 -48.88
C ARG A 149 60.91 -37.63 -49.62
N ILE A 150 60.74 -36.35 -49.31
CA ILE A 150 61.56 -35.29 -49.88
C ILE A 150 63.00 -35.37 -49.35
N GLN A 151 63.18 -35.55 -48.03
CA GLN A 151 64.50 -35.74 -47.42
C GLN A 151 65.25 -36.94 -48.02
N GLN A 152 64.54 -38.06 -48.22
CA GLN A 152 65.09 -39.24 -48.87
C GLN A 152 65.53 -38.94 -50.32
N SER A 153 64.73 -38.17 -51.07
CA SER A 153 65.08 -37.77 -52.44
C SER A 153 66.35 -36.91 -52.50
N ILE A 154 66.53 -35.98 -51.54
CA ILE A 154 67.74 -35.16 -51.42
C ILE A 154 68.96 -36.05 -51.11
N LEU A 155 68.81 -36.97 -50.16
CA LEU A 155 69.88 -37.89 -49.77
C LEU A 155 70.28 -38.82 -50.92
N ASP A 156 69.31 -39.40 -51.62
CA ASP A 156 69.57 -40.37 -52.69
C ASP A 156 70.17 -39.71 -53.94
N ARG A 157 69.64 -38.55 -54.33
CA ARG A 157 70.05 -37.87 -55.57
C ARG A 157 71.31 -37.03 -55.39
N ILE A 158 71.48 -36.35 -54.26
CA ILE A 158 72.59 -35.41 -54.04
C ILE A 158 73.59 -35.95 -53.01
N GLY A 159 73.13 -36.63 -51.96
CA GLY A 159 73.99 -37.16 -50.90
C GLY A 159 74.02 -36.31 -49.62
N PHE A 160 73.23 -35.24 -49.53
CA PHE A 160 73.07 -34.48 -48.29
C PHE A 160 72.12 -35.17 -47.31
N GLU A 161 72.48 -35.20 -46.04
CA GLU A 161 71.51 -35.38 -44.97
C GLU A 161 70.74 -34.06 -44.80
N SER A 162 69.42 -34.13 -44.63
CA SER A 162 68.57 -32.93 -44.62
C SER A 162 67.49 -32.97 -43.55
N GLU A 163 67.21 -31.78 -43.00
CA GLU A 163 66.06 -31.51 -42.14
C GLU A 163 65.14 -30.53 -42.87
N LEU A 164 63.88 -30.93 -43.07
CA LEU A 164 62.89 -30.17 -43.85
C LEU A 164 61.67 -29.89 -42.98
N ILE A 165 61.34 -28.61 -42.81
CA ILE A 165 60.22 -28.14 -41.98
C ILE A 165 59.22 -27.40 -42.88
N PHE A 166 58.01 -27.93 -43.00
CA PHE A 166 56.87 -27.22 -43.60
C PHE A 166 56.27 -26.26 -42.59
N GLU A 167 56.13 -24.98 -42.91
CA GLU A 167 55.38 -24.00 -42.12
C GLU A 167 54.05 -23.70 -42.86
N LEU A 168 52.93 -24.15 -42.28
CA LEU A 168 51.58 -23.98 -42.82
C LEU A 168 50.90 -22.78 -42.13
N ASP A 169 50.26 -21.90 -42.91
CA ASP A 169 49.51 -20.76 -42.37
C ASP A 169 48.20 -21.25 -41.71
N PRO A 170 47.97 -20.99 -40.40
CA PRO A 170 46.77 -21.43 -39.68
C PRO A 170 45.45 -20.83 -40.19
N GLN A 171 45.49 -19.82 -41.09
CA GLN A 171 44.30 -19.15 -41.65
C GLN A 171 43.66 -19.87 -42.87
N ALA A 172 44.16 -21.03 -43.31
CA ALA A 172 43.77 -21.64 -44.60
C ALA A 172 42.49 -22.52 -44.63
N ASN A 173 41.65 -22.49 -43.59
CA ASN A 173 40.36 -23.21 -43.59
C ASN A 173 39.22 -22.37 -44.22
N ASN A 174 39.35 -22.05 -45.51
CA ASN A 174 38.28 -21.39 -46.27
C ASN A 174 37.26 -22.43 -46.75
N PHE A 175 36.18 -22.60 -46.00
CA PHE A 175 35.02 -23.40 -46.40
C PHE A 175 34.19 -22.65 -47.46
N PRO A 176 33.55 -23.32 -48.44
CA PRO A 176 32.65 -22.66 -49.38
C PRO A 176 31.52 -21.89 -48.68
N GLU A 177 31.50 -20.57 -48.87
CA GLU A 177 30.44 -19.67 -48.40
C GLU A 177 29.52 -19.31 -49.56
N ILE A 178 28.22 -19.55 -49.42
CA ILE A 178 27.22 -19.23 -50.44
C ILE A 178 26.13 -18.36 -49.82
N SER A 179 25.91 -17.19 -50.42
CA SER A 179 24.84 -16.27 -50.04
C SER A 179 23.75 -16.26 -51.11
N VAL A 180 22.53 -16.59 -50.72
CA VAL A 180 21.34 -16.52 -51.57
C VAL A 180 20.45 -15.42 -51.05
N ARG A 181 20.23 -14.37 -51.84
CA ARG A 181 19.38 -13.23 -51.46
C ARG A 181 18.00 -13.33 -52.10
N HIS A 182 16.98 -12.88 -51.36
CA HIS A 182 15.61 -12.59 -51.81
C HIS A 182 14.99 -13.65 -52.73
N PHE A 183 14.62 -14.80 -52.17
CA PHE A 183 13.81 -15.79 -52.87
C PHE A 183 12.58 -16.18 -52.06
N ASP A 184 11.52 -16.53 -52.77
CA ASP A 184 10.22 -16.79 -52.16
C ASP A 184 10.04 -18.27 -51.84
N VAL A 185 9.63 -18.56 -50.61
CA VAL A 185 9.32 -19.89 -50.11
C VAL A 185 7.89 -19.96 -49.58
N ARG A 186 7.33 -21.17 -49.55
CA ARG A 186 6.00 -21.44 -48.98
C ARG A 186 6.14 -22.40 -47.82
N ALA A 187 5.62 -22.00 -46.67
CA ALA A 187 5.65 -22.83 -45.48
C ALA A 187 4.53 -23.87 -45.48
N LYS A 188 4.74 -24.93 -44.70
CA LYS A 188 3.85 -26.10 -44.62
C LYS A 188 2.40 -25.76 -44.25
N ASP A 189 2.21 -24.90 -43.25
CA ASP A 189 0.92 -24.47 -42.70
C ASP A 189 0.35 -23.21 -43.37
N ALA A 190 1.08 -22.62 -44.33
CA ALA A 190 0.63 -21.45 -45.09
C ALA A 190 0.93 -21.57 -46.60
N PRO A 191 0.38 -22.59 -47.29
CA PRO A 191 0.66 -22.83 -48.70
C PRO A 191 0.15 -21.72 -49.65
N HIS A 192 -0.75 -20.86 -49.15
CA HIS A 192 -1.34 -19.74 -49.87
C HIS A 192 -0.47 -18.48 -49.85
N ARG A 193 0.60 -18.43 -49.03
CA ARG A 193 1.46 -17.25 -48.84
C ARG A 193 2.91 -17.53 -49.25
N PHE A 194 3.52 -16.54 -49.90
CA PHE A 194 4.97 -16.51 -50.12
C PHE A 194 5.67 -15.72 -49.02
N VAL A 195 6.81 -16.22 -48.56
CA VAL A 195 7.71 -15.56 -47.62
C VAL A 195 9.04 -15.35 -48.33
N SER A 196 9.49 -14.10 -48.42
CA SER A 196 10.79 -13.80 -49.01
C SER A 196 11.88 -14.01 -47.96
N VAL A 197 12.89 -14.82 -48.28
CA VAL A 197 14.01 -15.13 -47.39
C VAL A 197 15.34 -14.88 -48.09
N SER A 198 16.34 -14.50 -47.29
CA SER A 198 17.75 -14.49 -47.68
C SER A 198 18.51 -15.40 -46.71
N MET A 199 19.47 -16.14 -47.22
CA MET A 199 20.20 -17.14 -46.47
C MET A 199 21.69 -17.14 -46.83
N HIS A 200 22.53 -17.31 -45.81
CA HIS A 200 23.96 -17.52 -45.91
C HIS A 200 24.30 -18.93 -45.42
N VAL A 201 25.00 -19.70 -46.23
CA VAL A 201 25.36 -21.10 -45.93
C VAL A 201 26.87 -21.29 -46.04
N VAL A 202 27.46 -21.94 -45.04
CA VAL A 202 28.87 -22.37 -45.05
C VAL A 202 28.90 -23.89 -45.08
N LEU A 203 29.54 -24.48 -46.09
CA LEU A 203 29.64 -25.92 -46.26
C LEU A 203 31.01 -26.43 -45.83
N GLU A 204 31.07 -27.42 -44.94
CA GLU A 204 32.32 -28.08 -44.56
C GLU A 204 32.38 -29.52 -45.12
N PRO A 205 33.53 -29.95 -45.65
CA PRO A 205 33.72 -31.32 -46.09
C PRO A 205 33.63 -32.29 -44.92
N THR A 206 33.08 -33.48 -45.18
CA THR A 206 33.01 -34.57 -44.21
C THR A 206 34.04 -35.67 -44.56
N GLU A 207 34.32 -36.55 -43.60
CA GLU A 207 35.21 -37.71 -43.82
C GLU A 207 34.58 -38.81 -44.70
N GLU A 208 33.32 -38.63 -45.12
CA GLU A 208 32.58 -39.60 -45.94
C GLU A 208 33.10 -39.59 -47.39
N ARG A 209 32.96 -40.72 -48.11
CA ARG A 209 33.30 -40.77 -49.54
C ARG A 209 32.20 -40.09 -50.36
N ALA A 210 32.58 -39.10 -51.17
CA ALA A 210 31.66 -38.45 -52.10
C ALA A 210 31.20 -39.44 -53.18
N HIS A 211 29.88 -39.50 -53.39
CA HIS A 211 29.26 -40.22 -54.50
C HIS A 211 29.06 -39.31 -55.71
N ASP A 212 28.77 -38.02 -55.46
CA ASP A 212 28.58 -36.99 -56.49
C ASP A 212 29.59 -35.84 -56.30
N PRO A 213 30.02 -35.16 -57.38
CA PRO A 213 30.80 -33.93 -57.26
C PRO A 213 29.93 -32.77 -56.77
N LEU A 214 30.48 -31.90 -55.92
CA LEU A 214 29.84 -30.61 -55.60
C LEU A 214 29.70 -29.79 -56.90
N PRO A 215 28.57 -29.08 -57.12
CA PRO A 215 28.38 -28.24 -58.30
C PRO A 215 29.54 -27.26 -58.48
N ARG A 216 30.02 -27.11 -59.72
CA ARG A 216 31.25 -26.35 -60.01
C ARG A 216 30.98 -24.85 -60.05
N SER A 217 29.82 -24.43 -60.52
CA SER A 217 29.48 -23.01 -60.60
C SER A 217 28.80 -22.51 -59.33
N GLN A 218 29.04 -21.24 -58.99
CA GLN A 218 28.36 -20.58 -57.87
C GLN A 218 26.85 -20.52 -58.09
N ARG A 219 26.40 -20.29 -59.33
CA ARG A 219 24.98 -20.26 -59.70
C ARG A 219 24.27 -21.59 -59.44
N GLU A 220 24.85 -22.72 -59.83
CA GLU A 220 24.28 -24.04 -59.55
C GLU A 220 24.20 -24.32 -58.04
N ARG A 221 25.17 -23.85 -57.26
CA ARG A 221 25.14 -23.96 -55.79
C ARG A 221 24.02 -23.13 -55.20
N GLU A 222 23.85 -21.89 -55.64
CA GLU A 222 22.75 -21.02 -55.22
C GLU A 222 21.39 -21.62 -55.57
N GLU A 223 21.21 -22.13 -56.79
CA GLU A 223 19.98 -22.78 -57.25
C GLU A 223 19.67 -24.05 -56.43
N ARG A 224 20.69 -24.85 -56.11
CA ARG A 224 20.54 -26.04 -55.27
C ARG A 224 20.11 -25.67 -53.85
N ILE A 225 20.73 -24.66 -53.26
CA ILE A 225 20.39 -24.15 -51.93
C ILE A 225 18.96 -23.58 -51.90
N ARG A 226 18.54 -22.83 -52.93
CA ARG A 226 17.15 -22.35 -53.08
C ARG A 226 16.16 -23.51 -53.10
N TYR A 227 16.47 -24.54 -53.88
CA TYR A 227 15.62 -25.72 -53.99
C TYR A 227 15.45 -26.44 -52.64
N ILE A 228 16.55 -26.70 -51.94
CA ILE A 228 16.53 -27.36 -50.62
C ILE A 228 15.75 -26.53 -49.60
N ALA A 229 15.97 -25.21 -49.59
CA ALA A 229 15.25 -24.31 -48.70
C ALA A 229 13.74 -24.33 -49.02
N ALA A 230 13.34 -24.21 -50.29
CA ALA A 230 11.93 -24.27 -50.68
C ALA A 230 11.26 -25.59 -50.28
N GLU A 231 11.95 -26.72 -50.42
CA GLU A 231 11.47 -28.04 -50.01
C GLU A 231 11.33 -28.14 -48.48
N ALA A 232 12.35 -27.71 -47.72
CA ALA A 232 12.30 -27.69 -46.26
C ALA A 232 11.17 -26.80 -45.73
N PHE A 233 10.92 -25.65 -46.39
CA PHE A 233 9.80 -24.78 -46.04
C PHE A 233 8.45 -25.46 -46.27
N ARG A 234 8.30 -26.14 -47.42
CA ARG A 234 7.06 -26.84 -47.76
C ARG A 234 6.76 -28.02 -46.82
N ASP A 235 7.78 -28.77 -46.42
CA ASP A 235 7.58 -30.09 -45.78
C ASP A 235 7.76 -30.07 -44.26
N GLU A 236 8.61 -29.18 -43.73
CA GLU A 236 9.06 -29.21 -42.34
C GLU A 236 8.86 -27.91 -41.56
N ILE A 237 8.94 -26.74 -42.20
CA ILE A 237 8.83 -25.45 -41.51
C ILE A 237 7.37 -24.99 -41.48
N THR A 238 6.84 -24.83 -40.27
CA THR A 238 5.55 -24.18 -40.03
C THR A 238 5.77 -22.75 -39.57
N LEU A 239 5.02 -21.81 -40.14
CA LEU A 239 5.01 -20.43 -39.70
C LEU A 239 4.49 -20.29 -38.27
N HIS A 240 3.47 -21.06 -37.88
CA HIS A 240 2.90 -20.99 -36.53
C HIS A 240 3.99 -21.09 -35.44
N ASP A 241 4.92 -22.02 -35.64
CA ASP A 241 6.00 -22.27 -34.69
C ASP A 241 7.27 -21.48 -34.99
N CYS A 242 7.58 -21.25 -36.26
CA CYS A 242 8.90 -20.84 -36.70
C CYS A 242 8.97 -19.38 -37.17
N TRP A 243 7.83 -18.69 -37.34
CA TRP A 243 7.78 -17.28 -37.72
C TRP A 243 8.43 -16.36 -36.68
N PHE A 244 8.49 -16.80 -35.43
CA PHE A 244 9.03 -16.05 -34.28
C PHE A 244 10.40 -16.53 -33.80
N ASP A 245 10.82 -17.72 -34.24
CA ASP A 245 12.06 -18.35 -33.80
C ASP A 245 12.95 -18.68 -35.00
N ARG A 246 13.75 -17.69 -35.37
CA ARG A 246 14.75 -17.78 -36.42
C ARG A 246 15.69 -18.97 -36.22
N ARG A 247 16.11 -19.26 -34.99
CA ARG A 247 17.08 -20.34 -34.72
C ARG A 247 16.46 -21.71 -35.01
N LYS A 248 15.16 -21.86 -34.74
CA LYS A 248 14.41 -23.08 -35.08
C LYS A 248 14.38 -23.27 -36.61
N VAL A 249 14.14 -22.22 -37.39
CA VAL A 249 14.20 -22.28 -38.86
C VAL A 249 15.62 -22.63 -39.34
N GLU A 250 16.64 -21.94 -38.83
CA GLU A 250 18.05 -22.19 -39.19
C GLU A 250 18.47 -23.64 -38.89
N SER A 251 18.04 -24.21 -37.77
CA SER A 251 18.27 -25.62 -37.41
C SER A 251 17.59 -26.61 -38.35
N ILE A 252 16.33 -26.35 -38.74
CA ILE A 252 15.61 -27.20 -39.71
C ILE A 252 16.31 -27.14 -41.07
N LEU A 253 16.67 -25.93 -41.53
CA LEU A 253 17.38 -25.73 -42.79
C LEU A 253 18.76 -26.39 -42.76
N ALA A 254 19.53 -26.28 -41.67
CA ALA A 254 20.83 -26.96 -41.53
C ALA A 254 20.69 -28.48 -41.71
N ARG A 255 19.71 -29.11 -41.04
CA ARG A 255 19.44 -30.56 -41.20
C ARG A 255 18.97 -30.93 -42.61
N ALA A 256 18.24 -30.05 -43.29
CA ALA A 256 17.85 -30.26 -44.69
C ALA A 256 19.07 -30.15 -45.63
N MET A 257 19.94 -29.18 -45.40
CA MET A 257 21.20 -29.00 -46.14
C MET A 257 22.13 -30.20 -45.93
N ASP A 258 22.30 -30.68 -44.70
CA ASP A 258 23.12 -31.86 -44.40
C ASP A 258 22.64 -33.09 -45.16
N ARG A 259 21.33 -33.35 -45.17
CA ARG A 259 20.73 -34.46 -45.93
C ARG A 259 20.98 -34.31 -47.43
N ALA A 260 20.81 -33.11 -47.96
CA ALA A 260 20.92 -32.85 -49.40
C ALA A 260 22.36 -32.86 -49.92
N PHE A 261 23.33 -32.47 -49.10
CA PHE A 261 24.75 -32.43 -49.45
C PHE A 261 25.55 -33.67 -49.02
N LYS A 262 24.91 -34.61 -48.32
CA LYS A 262 25.53 -35.89 -47.94
C LYS A 262 26.14 -36.65 -49.12
N SER A 263 25.46 -36.72 -50.27
CA SER A 263 25.99 -37.42 -51.46
C SER A 263 27.27 -36.77 -52.02
N THR A 264 27.48 -35.48 -51.74
CA THR A 264 28.69 -34.73 -52.11
C THR A 264 29.76 -34.73 -51.02
N ALA A 265 29.58 -35.47 -49.92
CA ALA A 265 30.46 -35.47 -48.74
C ALA A 265 30.67 -34.07 -48.12
N HIS A 266 29.61 -33.29 -48.02
CA HIS A 266 29.61 -32.00 -47.33
C HIS A 266 28.47 -31.95 -46.31
N ARG A 267 28.67 -31.20 -45.23
CA ARG A 267 27.62 -30.82 -44.27
C ARG A 267 27.60 -29.32 -44.07
N SER A 268 26.48 -28.80 -43.60
CA SER A 268 26.34 -27.39 -43.23
C SER A 268 27.04 -27.11 -41.91
N ARG A 269 28.03 -26.23 -41.95
CA ARG A 269 28.69 -25.70 -40.74
C ARG A 269 27.86 -24.58 -40.13
N LEU A 270 27.29 -23.74 -40.98
CA LEU A 270 26.48 -22.59 -40.60
C LEU A 270 25.37 -22.39 -41.64
N VAL A 271 24.15 -22.23 -41.16
CA VAL A 271 23.03 -21.69 -41.92
C VAL A 271 22.53 -20.46 -41.17
N GLN A 272 22.50 -19.33 -41.85
CA GLN A 272 22.11 -18.05 -41.26
C GLN A 272 21.07 -17.37 -42.14
N LEU A 273 19.90 -17.04 -41.59
CA LEU A 273 18.85 -16.29 -42.30
C LEU A 273 19.00 -14.78 -42.07
N GLU A 274 18.64 -13.93 -43.03
CA GLU A 274 18.49 -12.50 -42.72
C GLU A 274 17.18 -12.27 -41.94
N PRO A 275 17.17 -11.42 -40.91
CA PRO A 275 15.98 -11.16 -40.12
C PRO A 275 14.92 -10.42 -40.96
N ILE A 276 13.68 -10.90 -40.91
CA ILE A 276 12.52 -10.16 -41.45
C ILE A 276 12.25 -8.98 -40.50
N SER A 277 12.35 -7.75 -41.01
CA SER A 277 12.12 -6.52 -40.23
C SER A 277 10.84 -5.83 -40.71
N PRO A 278 9.91 -5.45 -39.81
CA PRO A 278 9.94 -5.67 -38.35
C PRO A 278 9.58 -7.11 -37.96
N PRO A 279 10.03 -7.58 -36.76
CA PRO A 279 9.63 -8.89 -36.26
C PRO A 279 8.13 -8.91 -35.98
N VAL A 280 7.42 -9.87 -36.55
CA VAL A 280 6.01 -10.09 -36.24
C VAL A 280 5.93 -10.70 -34.84
N LEU A 281 4.97 -10.25 -34.01
CA LEU A 281 4.79 -10.78 -32.66
C LEU A 281 3.84 -12.00 -32.67
N ARG A 282 4.18 -13.01 -31.86
CA ARG A 282 3.36 -14.23 -31.70
C ARG A 282 1.97 -13.93 -31.18
N GLU A 283 1.95 -13.07 -30.17
CA GLU A 283 0.76 -12.56 -29.53
C GLU A 283 0.87 -11.04 -29.47
N GLU A 284 -0.22 -10.36 -29.81
CA GLU A 284 -0.31 -8.92 -29.73
C GLU A 284 -1.46 -8.53 -28.82
N LYS A 285 -1.13 -7.81 -27.76
CA LYS A 285 -2.12 -7.24 -26.87
C LYS A 285 -2.66 -5.97 -27.50
N VAL A 286 -3.95 -5.98 -27.81
CA VAL A 286 -4.65 -4.87 -28.45
C VAL A 286 -5.81 -4.42 -27.57
N ALA A 287 -6.07 -3.12 -27.57
CA ALA A 287 -7.19 -2.53 -26.86
C ALA A 287 -7.90 -1.52 -27.76
N CYS A 288 -9.21 -1.42 -27.60
CA CYS A 288 -10.02 -0.43 -28.30
C CYS A 288 -11.16 0.06 -27.42
N THR A 289 -11.67 1.25 -27.75
CA THR A 289 -12.83 1.85 -27.10
C THR A 289 -13.90 2.12 -28.15
N ILE A 290 -15.11 1.70 -27.83
CA ILE A 290 -16.28 1.75 -28.70
C ILE A 290 -17.32 2.67 -28.08
N ALA A 291 -17.62 3.78 -28.76
CA ALA A 291 -18.68 4.69 -28.39
C ALA A 291 -20.06 4.12 -28.79
N TRP A 292 -20.75 3.50 -27.85
CA TRP A 292 -22.08 2.92 -28.05
C TRP A 292 -23.18 3.90 -27.68
N LYS A 293 -24.19 4.04 -28.53
CA LYS A 293 -25.38 4.87 -28.25
C LYS A 293 -26.61 3.97 -28.20
N GLY A 294 -27.12 3.73 -26.99
CA GLY A 294 -28.33 2.95 -26.75
C GLY A 294 -29.60 3.66 -27.24
N HIS A 295 -30.75 2.98 -27.13
CA HIS A 295 -32.04 3.50 -27.60
C HIS A 295 -32.43 4.80 -26.87
N ALA A 296 -32.06 4.93 -25.58
CA ALA A 296 -32.29 6.13 -24.81
C ALA A 296 -31.28 7.28 -25.07
N GLY A 297 -30.49 7.19 -26.14
CA GLY A 297 -29.71 8.31 -26.70
C GLY A 297 -28.45 8.74 -25.94
N ARG A 298 -28.09 8.11 -24.82
CA ARG A 298 -26.80 8.36 -24.13
C ARG A 298 -25.70 7.56 -24.84
N GLN A 299 -24.59 8.23 -25.11
CA GLN A 299 -23.37 7.61 -25.58
C GLN A 299 -22.54 7.15 -24.37
N ILE A 300 -22.07 5.90 -24.42
CA ILE A 300 -21.21 5.29 -23.42
C ILE A 300 -20.03 4.61 -24.10
N ASP A 301 -18.89 4.56 -23.43
CA ASP A 301 -17.68 3.96 -23.96
C ASP A 301 -17.53 2.52 -23.45
N PHE A 302 -17.56 1.57 -24.38
CA PHE A 302 -17.24 0.16 -24.14
C PHE A 302 -15.75 -0.05 -24.37
N TYR A 303 -15.06 -0.53 -23.33
CA TYR A 303 -13.65 -0.87 -23.43
C TYR A 303 -13.47 -2.36 -23.69
N VAL A 304 -12.72 -2.70 -24.74
CA VAL A 304 -12.42 -4.07 -25.15
C VAL A 304 -10.92 -4.25 -25.25
N GLU A 305 -10.39 -5.22 -24.51
CA GLU A 305 -8.98 -5.57 -24.46
C GLU A 305 -8.82 -7.07 -24.71
N ALA A 306 -7.99 -7.42 -25.69
CA ALA A 306 -7.77 -8.80 -26.11
C ALA A 306 -6.31 -9.08 -26.45
N VAL A 307 -5.90 -10.33 -26.29
CA VAL A 307 -4.66 -10.86 -26.85
C VAL A 307 -5.02 -11.58 -28.15
N LEU A 308 -4.42 -11.13 -29.24
CA LEU A 308 -4.56 -11.75 -30.56
C LEU A 308 -3.35 -12.63 -30.81
N GLY A 309 -3.59 -13.93 -30.97
CA GLY A 309 -2.59 -14.92 -31.35
C GLY A 309 -2.81 -15.45 -32.77
N LEU A 310 -1.87 -16.23 -33.26
CA LEU A 310 -2.02 -16.99 -34.51
C LEU A 310 -2.51 -18.40 -34.21
N GLU A 311 -3.54 -18.86 -34.92
CA GLU A 311 -3.96 -20.26 -34.86
C GLU A 311 -3.15 -21.14 -35.81
N PRO A 312 -2.89 -22.42 -35.46
CA PRO A 312 -2.10 -23.34 -36.29
C PRO A 312 -2.64 -23.55 -37.72
N GLY A 313 -3.96 -23.49 -37.90
CA GLY A 313 -4.61 -23.66 -39.21
C GLY A 313 -4.81 -22.36 -39.99
N GLY A 314 -4.45 -21.22 -39.38
CA GLY A 314 -4.75 -19.87 -39.85
C GLY A 314 -3.54 -19.01 -40.15
N THR A 315 -2.34 -19.59 -40.10
CA THR A 315 -1.11 -18.80 -40.12
C THR A 315 -0.95 -18.04 -41.44
N GLY A 316 -0.77 -16.72 -41.32
CA GLY A 316 -0.61 -15.82 -42.47
C GLY A 316 -1.88 -15.49 -43.24
N LEU A 317 -3.04 -16.06 -42.85
CA LEU A 317 -4.32 -15.81 -43.50
C LEU A 317 -4.75 -14.36 -43.34
N PHE A 318 -4.60 -13.79 -42.13
CA PHE A 318 -4.92 -12.39 -41.84
C PHE A 318 -4.20 -11.40 -42.77
N ASP A 319 -2.89 -11.59 -42.97
CA ASP A 319 -2.09 -10.74 -43.86
C ASP A 319 -2.45 -10.97 -45.33
N SER A 320 -2.75 -12.22 -45.71
CA SER A 320 -3.12 -12.59 -47.09
C SER A 320 -4.47 -12.02 -47.53
N LEU A 321 -5.39 -11.82 -46.57
CA LEU A 321 -6.70 -11.24 -46.80
C LEU A 321 -6.66 -9.70 -46.89
N HIS A 322 -5.47 -9.08 -46.78
CA HIS A 322 -5.28 -7.63 -46.77
C HIS A 322 -6.23 -6.91 -45.79
N LEU A 323 -6.45 -7.52 -44.63
CA LEU A 323 -7.31 -6.96 -43.59
C LEU A 323 -6.66 -5.70 -42.99
N LYS A 324 -7.49 -4.88 -42.36
CA LYS A 324 -7.03 -3.73 -41.57
C LYS A 324 -6.06 -4.18 -40.47
N THR A 325 -5.35 -3.22 -39.89
CA THR A 325 -4.46 -3.50 -38.76
C THR A 325 -5.21 -4.21 -37.63
N ARG A 326 -4.54 -5.08 -36.87
CA ARG A 326 -5.18 -5.86 -35.80
C ARG A 326 -6.01 -5.01 -34.80
N PRO A 327 -5.58 -3.82 -34.37
CA PRO A 327 -6.40 -2.95 -33.52
C PRO A 327 -7.69 -2.45 -34.20
N GLU A 328 -7.62 -2.07 -35.48
CA GLU A 328 -8.78 -1.62 -36.25
C GLU A 328 -9.74 -2.77 -36.55
N TRP A 329 -9.20 -3.95 -36.88
CA TRP A 329 -9.98 -5.16 -37.04
C TRP A 329 -10.71 -5.50 -35.75
N LEU A 330 -10.03 -5.46 -34.59
CA LEU A 330 -10.66 -5.70 -33.29
C LEU A 330 -11.79 -4.70 -33.05
N LYS A 331 -11.56 -3.41 -33.32
CA LYS A 331 -12.58 -2.37 -33.14
C LYS A 331 -13.83 -2.63 -33.99
N ASP A 332 -13.66 -2.99 -35.25
CA ASP A 332 -14.78 -3.29 -36.17
C ASP A 332 -15.54 -4.55 -35.73
N GLN A 333 -14.83 -5.63 -35.36
CA GLN A 333 -15.48 -6.87 -34.92
C GLN A 333 -16.12 -6.72 -33.54
N ALA A 334 -15.49 -6.01 -32.62
CA ALA A 334 -16.04 -5.74 -31.30
C ALA A 334 -17.28 -4.84 -31.40
N TRP A 335 -17.33 -3.89 -32.33
CA TRP A 335 -18.54 -3.11 -32.62
C TRP A 335 -19.70 -4.02 -33.04
N ARG A 336 -19.49 -4.92 -34.01
CA ARG A 336 -20.52 -5.85 -34.49
C ARG A 336 -20.95 -6.84 -33.40
N ALA A 337 -19.98 -7.36 -32.65
CA ALA A 337 -20.26 -8.25 -31.53
C ALA A 337 -21.10 -7.55 -30.46
N LEU A 338 -20.78 -6.29 -30.17
CA LEU A 338 -21.54 -5.47 -29.24
C LEU A 338 -22.95 -5.18 -29.75
N GLU A 339 -23.11 -4.85 -31.03
CA GLU A 339 -24.41 -4.62 -31.66
C GLU A 339 -25.36 -5.82 -31.51
N ILE A 340 -24.83 -7.03 -31.73
CA ILE A 340 -25.58 -8.28 -31.56
C ILE A 340 -25.85 -8.56 -30.08
N ALA A 341 -24.86 -8.38 -29.20
CA ALA A 341 -24.99 -8.67 -27.77
C ALA A 341 -25.95 -7.69 -27.06
N MET A 342 -26.02 -6.45 -27.53
CA MET A 342 -26.88 -5.39 -27.01
C MET A 342 -28.23 -5.29 -27.74
N HIS A 343 -28.51 -6.16 -28.72
CA HIS A 343 -29.75 -6.09 -29.50
C HIS A 343 -31.00 -6.16 -28.59
N GLY A 344 -31.77 -5.06 -28.55
CA GLY A 344 -32.97 -4.94 -27.72
C GLY A 344 -32.73 -4.72 -26.23
N LYS A 345 -31.47 -4.55 -25.79
CA LYS A 345 -31.09 -4.22 -24.41
C LYS A 345 -30.52 -2.78 -24.38
N ASP A 346 -30.94 -1.96 -23.40
CA ASP A 346 -30.25 -0.71 -23.10
C ASP A 346 -29.27 -0.94 -21.93
N PHE A 347 -28.15 -0.22 -21.90
CA PHE A 347 -27.10 -0.50 -20.90
C PHE A 347 -27.53 -0.16 -19.47
N TRP A 348 -28.56 0.67 -19.32
CA TRP A 348 -29.18 1.00 -18.03
C TRP A 348 -29.90 -0.18 -17.38
N ASP A 349 -30.29 -1.16 -18.19
CA ASP A 349 -31.06 -2.33 -17.78
C ASP A 349 -30.17 -3.46 -17.28
N LEU A 350 -28.86 -3.38 -17.54
CA LEU A 350 -27.93 -4.46 -17.27
C LEU A 350 -27.54 -4.47 -15.78
N ALA A 351 -28.02 -5.47 -15.04
CA ALA A 351 -27.41 -5.82 -13.76
C ALA A 351 -25.96 -6.31 -13.98
N LEU A 352 -25.17 -6.45 -12.91
CA LEU A 352 -23.81 -7.00 -13.01
C LEU A 352 -23.80 -8.38 -13.70
N ALA A 353 -24.82 -9.20 -13.48
CA ALA A 353 -24.99 -10.49 -14.13
C ALA A 353 -25.21 -10.36 -15.65
N ASP A 354 -26.01 -9.38 -16.09
CA ASP A 354 -26.28 -9.14 -17.51
C ASP A 354 -25.07 -8.52 -18.22
N GLN A 355 -24.27 -7.70 -17.52
CA GLN A 355 -23.00 -7.21 -18.04
C GLN A 355 -22.02 -8.36 -18.31
N ALA A 356 -21.94 -9.34 -17.40
CA ALA A 356 -21.15 -10.54 -17.60
C ALA A 356 -21.68 -11.40 -18.77
N GLU A 357 -23.00 -11.49 -18.94
CA GLU A 357 -23.62 -12.17 -20.09
C GLU A 357 -23.25 -11.48 -21.42
N VAL A 358 -23.33 -10.15 -21.48
CA VAL A 358 -22.93 -9.36 -22.65
C VAL A 358 -21.45 -9.57 -22.95
N GLY A 359 -20.58 -9.49 -21.95
CA GLY A 359 -19.14 -9.74 -22.11
C GLY A 359 -18.85 -11.16 -22.62
N ALA A 360 -19.54 -12.17 -22.10
CA ALA A 360 -19.42 -13.56 -22.57
C ALA A 360 -19.91 -13.74 -24.02
N ARG A 361 -20.98 -13.05 -24.40
CA ARG A 361 -21.52 -13.08 -25.76
C ARG A 361 -20.60 -12.38 -26.75
N VAL A 362 -20.07 -11.21 -26.40
CA VAL A 362 -19.04 -10.50 -27.16
C VAL A 362 -17.81 -11.38 -27.35
N LYS A 363 -17.35 -12.05 -26.29
CA LYS A 363 -16.23 -13.01 -26.34
C LYS A 363 -16.48 -14.15 -27.33
N SER A 364 -17.68 -14.74 -27.31
CA SER A 364 -18.03 -15.85 -28.20
C SER A 364 -18.03 -15.41 -29.66
N ILE A 365 -18.59 -14.23 -29.98
CA ILE A 365 -18.66 -13.71 -31.35
C ILE A 365 -17.27 -13.32 -31.84
N LEU A 366 -16.47 -12.63 -31.01
CA LEU A 366 -15.10 -12.25 -31.36
C LEU A 366 -14.21 -13.47 -31.61
N ARG A 367 -14.35 -14.54 -30.83
CA ARG A 367 -13.61 -15.79 -31.06
C ARG A 367 -13.98 -16.42 -32.40
N ALA A 368 -15.27 -16.50 -32.73
CA ALA A 368 -15.71 -17.02 -34.02
C ALA A 368 -15.14 -16.20 -35.19
N ALA A 369 -15.21 -14.87 -35.11
CA ALA A 369 -14.65 -13.98 -36.12
C ALA A 369 -13.11 -14.09 -36.24
N ALA A 370 -12.42 -14.31 -35.13
CA ALA A 370 -10.97 -14.51 -35.12
C ALA A 370 -10.58 -15.78 -35.86
N THR A 371 -11.25 -16.89 -35.56
CA THR A 371 -11.01 -18.19 -36.22
C THR A 371 -11.22 -18.10 -37.73
N GLU A 372 -12.22 -17.35 -38.21
CA GLU A 372 -12.43 -17.10 -39.66
C GLU A 372 -11.23 -16.39 -40.33
N THR A 373 -10.48 -15.59 -39.57
CA THR A 373 -9.28 -14.89 -40.04
C THR A 373 -7.97 -15.60 -39.69
N GLY A 374 -8.06 -16.80 -39.12
CA GLY A 374 -6.90 -17.58 -38.72
C GLY A 374 -6.19 -17.08 -37.46
N GLN A 375 -6.88 -16.29 -36.64
CA GLN A 375 -6.37 -15.75 -35.37
C GLN A 375 -7.06 -16.42 -34.18
N SER A 376 -6.36 -16.48 -33.05
CA SER A 376 -6.97 -16.77 -31.76
C SER A 376 -7.23 -15.46 -31.03
N VAL A 377 -8.38 -15.36 -30.35
CA VAL A 377 -8.73 -14.24 -29.47
C VAL A 377 -8.87 -14.74 -28.04
N ASP A 378 -8.01 -14.24 -27.16
CA ASP A 378 -8.23 -14.30 -25.73
C ASP A 378 -8.58 -12.93 -25.17
N LEU A 379 -9.88 -12.76 -24.90
CA LEU A 379 -10.44 -11.56 -24.34
C LEU A 379 -10.05 -11.42 -22.87
N ILE A 380 -9.37 -10.32 -22.53
CA ILE A 380 -8.97 -9.96 -21.17
C ILE A 380 -10.10 -9.17 -20.48
N VAL A 381 -10.64 -8.14 -21.14
CA VAL A 381 -11.71 -7.27 -20.61
C VAL A 381 -12.71 -6.92 -21.71
N ALA A 382 -14.00 -7.00 -21.42
CA ALA A 382 -15.07 -6.40 -22.24
C ALA A 382 -16.18 -5.87 -21.35
N ASN A 383 -15.97 -4.69 -20.79
CA ASN A 383 -16.88 -4.11 -19.80
C ASN A 383 -17.24 -2.67 -20.17
N VAL A 384 -18.43 -2.25 -19.74
CA VAL A 384 -18.80 -0.84 -19.68
C VAL A 384 -18.31 -0.27 -18.37
N VAL A 385 -17.53 0.82 -18.44
CA VAL A 385 -17.16 1.56 -17.24
C VAL A 385 -18.18 2.68 -17.05
N LEU A 386 -19.20 2.43 -16.23
CA LEU A 386 -20.16 3.45 -15.82
C LEU A 386 -19.83 3.93 -14.40
N PRO A 387 -19.66 5.25 -14.17
CA PRO A 387 -19.54 5.80 -12.84
C PRO A 387 -20.76 5.49 -11.95
N GLU A 388 -21.92 5.25 -12.55
CA GLU A 388 -23.16 4.96 -11.83
C GLU A 388 -23.23 3.52 -11.29
N ASN A 389 -22.33 2.62 -11.72
CA ASN A 389 -22.24 1.25 -11.17
C ASN A 389 -21.98 1.24 -9.66
N ARG A 390 -21.48 2.34 -9.08
CA ARG A 390 -21.36 2.51 -7.62
C ARG A 390 -22.68 2.22 -6.88
N TRP A 391 -23.83 2.53 -7.47
CA TRP A 391 -25.15 2.30 -6.83
C TRP A 391 -25.56 0.84 -6.75
N LEU A 392 -24.87 -0.05 -7.48
CA LEU A 392 -25.03 -1.51 -7.35
C LEU A 392 -24.27 -2.06 -6.14
N ASP A 393 -23.33 -1.29 -5.58
CA ASP A 393 -22.66 -1.55 -4.32
C ASP A 393 -23.32 -0.78 -3.17
N LYS A 394 -22.90 -1.09 -1.93
CA LYS A 394 -23.36 -0.38 -0.74
C LYS A 394 -22.88 1.06 -0.76
N GLN A 395 -23.81 2.00 -0.75
CA GLN A 395 -23.56 3.43 -0.67
C GLN A 395 -24.04 4.00 0.66
N PHE A 396 -23.28 4.95 1.20
CA PHE A 396 -23.59 5.65 2.44
C PHE A 396 -23.90 7.11 2.10
N LEU A 397 -25.14 7.52 2.37
CA LEU A 397 -25.58 8.90 2.17
C LEU A 397 -25.96 9.51 3.52
N GLU A 398 -25.71 10.80 3.69
CA GLU A 398 -26.01 11.50 4.93
C GLU A 398 -26.78 12.80 4.65
N LEU A 399 -27.83 13.00 5.43
CA LEU A 399 -28.55 14.27 5.55
C LEU A 399 -28.19 14.88 6.91
N SER A 400 -27.13 15.68 6.96
CA SER A 400 -26.66 16.29 8.21
C SER A 400 -27.45 17.57 8.55
N GLY A 401 -27.79 17.76 9.82
CA GLY A 401 -28.35 18.99 10.41
C GLY A 401 -29.75 19.35 9.92
N GLY A 402 -30.60 18.36 9.62
CA GLY A 402 -31.96 18.62 9.17
C GLY A 402 -32.84 19.19 10.28
N THR A 403 -33.35 20.41 10.10
CA THR A 403 -34.33 21.02 11.01
C THR A 403 -35.76 20.76 10.52
N PHE A 404 -36.58 20.10 11.33
CA PHE A 404 -37.94 19.71 10.97
C PHE A 404 -38.94 20.30 11.97
N LYS A 405 -40.06 20.83 11.46
CA LYS A 405 -41.13 21.37 12.30
C LYS A 405 -42.05 20.25 12.76
N THR A 406 -42.36 20.21 14.06
CA THR A 406 -43.39 19.33 14.61
C THR A 406 -44.79 19.88 14.30
N LYS A 407 -45.83 19.12 14.65
CA LYS A 407 -47.24 19.52 14.47
C LYS A 407 -47.50 20.92 15.05
N ASN A 408 -48.29 21.70 14.32
CA ASN A 408 -48.64 23.10 14.63
C ASN A 408 -47.45 24.08 14.70
N ASN A 409 -46.27 23.72 14.16
CA ASN A 409 -45.04 24.53 14.21
C ASN A 409 -44.58 24.90 15.63
N LEU A 410 -44.98 24.11 16.64
CA LEU A 410 -44.70 24.43 18.04
C LEU A 410 -43.26 24.08 18.45
N GLY A 411 -42.61 23.11 17.80
CA GLY A 411 -41.22 22.74 18.10
C GLY A 411 -40.37 22.55 16.84
N LEU A 412 -39.07 22.85 16.97
CA LEU A 412 -38.05 22.49 15.99
C LEU A 412 -37.30 21.26 16.48
N ALA A 413 -37.22 20.26 15.61
CA ALA A 413 -36.50 19.02 15.81
C ALA A 413 -35.28 18.98 14.90
N GLU A 414 -34.09 18.74 15.45
CA GLU A 414 -32.85 18.64 14.69
C GLU A 414 -32.27 17.22 14.79
N PHE A 415 -32.14 16.56 13.64
CA PHE A 415 -31.54 15.24 13.54
C PHE A 415 -30.87 15.01 12.18
N ASP A 416 -29.83 14.16 12.21
CA ASP A 416 -29.15 13.63 11.05
C ASP A 416 -29.84 12.33 10.60
N VAL A 417 -29.83 12.10 9.29
CA VAL A 417 -30.26 10.83 8.69
C VAL A 417 -29.08 10.23 7.94
N ALA A 418 -28.61 9.08 8.38
CA ALA A 418 -27.64 8.26 7.65
C ALA A 418 -28.36 7.12 6.95
N LEU A 419 -28.07 6.93 5.67
CA LEU A 419 -28.68 5.93 4.80
C LEU A 419 -27.60 4.98 4.30
N GLU A 420 -27.82 3.68 4.48
CA GLU A 420 -27.07 2.64 3.78
C GLU A 420 -27.98 2.03 2.72
N ILE A 421 -27.66 2.26 1.45
CA ILE A 421 -28.50 1.86 0.32
C ILE A 421 -27.73 1.07 -0.72
N LYS A 422 -28.41 0.13 -1.38
CA LYS A 422 -27.91 -0.65 -2.52
C LYS A 422 -29.06 -0.93 -3.48
N PHE A 423 -28.80 -0.93 -4.78
CA PHE A 423 -29.80 -1.23 -5.80
C PHE A 423 -29.49 -2.51 -6.57
N HIS A 424 -30.53 -3.14 -7.12
CA HIS A 424 -30.36 -4.28 -8.03
C HIS A 424 -29.98 -3.83 -9.44
N THR A 425 -30.53 -2.69 -9.88
CA THR A 425 -30.31 -2.08 -11.20
C THR A 425 -30.29 -0.56 -11.07
N ILE A 426 -29.69 0.12 -12.05
CA ILE A 426 -29.54 1.59 -12.04
C ILE A 426 -30.70 2.28 -12.77
N ARG A 427 -31.45 1.53 -13.60
CA ARG A 427 -32.56 2.05 -14.42
C ARG A 427 -33.58 2.89 -13.64
N PRO A 428 -34.17 2.43 -12.51
CA PRO A 428 -35.21 3.20 -11.83
C PRO A 428 -34.72 4.57 -11.34
N LEU A 429 -33.44 4.65 -10.93
CA LEU A 429 -32.81 5.88 -10.47
C LEU A 429 -32.61 6.88 -11.60
N VAL A 430 -32.13 6.38 -12.75
CA VAL A 430 -31.86 7.19 -13.93
C VAL A 430 -33.15 7.66 -14.57
N ASP A 431 -34.15 6.78 -14.69
CA ASP A 431 -35.47 7.13 -15.21
C ASP A 431 -36.10 8.22 -14.34
N PHE A 432 -36.07 8.07 -13.02
CA PHE A 432 -36.59 9.10 -12.10
C PHE A 432 -35.91 10.46 -12.32
N VAL A 433 -34.58 10.48 -12.37
CA VAL A 433 -33.80 11.70 -12.55
C VAL A 433 -34.05 12.35 -13.92
N ARG A 434 -34.25 11.56 -14.98
CA ARG A 434 -34.58 12.06 -16.32
C ARG A 434 -35.99 12.66 -16.42
N HIS A 435 -36.96 12.07 -15.74
CA HIS A 435 -38.34 12.56 -15.76
C HIS A 435 -38.54 13.79 -14.86
N HIS A 436 -37.63 14.05 -13.91
CA HIS A 436 -37.81 15.09 -12.90
C HIS A 436 -36.66 16.10 -12.82
N GLY A 437 -35.63 15.97 -13.66
CA GLY A 437 -34.51 16.90 -13.74
C GLY A 437 -34.24 17.35 -15.18
N ASP A 438 -34.02 18.64 -15.38
CA ASP A 438 -33.51 19.24 -16.64
C ASP A 438 -32.03 18.90 -16.84
N LEU A 439 -31.71 17.61 -16.94
CA LEU A 439 -30.34 17.15 -17.12
C LEU A 439 -30.09 16.89 -18.60
N GLY A 440 -29.31 17.78 -19.21
CA GLY A 440 -28.84 17.62 -20.58
C GLY A 440 -27.93 16.39 -20.76
N GLN A 441 -27.66 16.05 -22.03
CA GLN A 441 -26.71 14.99 -22.37
C GLN A 441 -25.32 15.32 -21.81
N GLY A 442 -24.84 14.54 -20.82
CA GLY A 442 -23.53 14.74 -20.18
C GLY A 442 -23.57 15.13 -18.69
N ALA A 443 -24.75 15.23 -18.08
CA ALA A 443 -24.84 15.60 -16.67
C ALA A 443 -24.40 14.47 -15.70
N ASN A 444 -23.93 14.86 -14.51
CA ASN A 444 -23.50 13.95 -13.45
C ASN A 444 -24.71 13.27 -12.79
N PHE A 445 -25.11 12.12 -13.34
CA PHE A 445 -26.22 11.31 -12.83
C PHE A 445 -26.05 10.94 -11.37
N ASN A 446 -24.82 10.64 -10.93
CA ASN A 446 -24.54 10.29 -9.54
C ASN A 446 -24.98 11.40 -8.56
N ALA A 447 -24.59 12.65 -8.82
CA ALA A 447 -24.99 13.77 -7.97
C ALA A 447 -26.51 14.02 -8.00
N ALA A 448 -27.14 13.85 -9.15
CA ALA A 448 -28.58 14.04 -9.30
C ALA A 448 -29.40 12.95 -8.59
N ILE A 449 -28.97 11.68 -8.69
CA ILE A 449 -29.57 10.55 -7.98
C ILE A 449 -29.44 10.75 -6.47
N GLU A 450 -28.23 11.09 -6.01
CA GLU A 450 -27.95 11.34 -4.60
C GLU A 450 -28.84 12.44 -4.03
N LYS A 451 -28.93 13.57 -4.75
CA LYS A 451 -29.81 14.68 -4.39
C LYS A 451 -31.29 14.26 -4.36
N ALA A 452 -31.76 13.51 -5.36
CA ALA A 452 -33.15 13.04 -5.41
C ALA A 452 -33.52 12.15 -4.22
N ILE A 453 -32.62 11.25 -3.83
CA ILE A 453 -32.80 10.37 -2.66
C ILE A 453 -32.85 11.20 -1.37
N LEU A 454 -31.89 12.10 -1.17
CA LEU A 454 -31.82 12.94 0.03
C LEU A 454 -33.00 13.93 0.11
N ASP A 455 -33.44 14.50 -1.00
CA ASP A 455 -34.61 15.38 -1.06
C ASP A 455 -35.91 14.60 -0.75
N LEU A 456 -36.04 13.36 -1.21
CA LEU A 456 -37.17 12.50 -0.85
C LEU A 456 -37.15 12.20 0.66
N VAL A 457 -36.00 11.83 1.20
CA VAL A 457 -35.82 11.57 2.64
C VAL A 457 -36.20 12.80 3.46
N ARG A 458 -35.70 13.98 3.08
CA ARG A 458 -36.05 15.26 3.73
C ARG A 458 -37.55 15.54 3.67
N LYS A 459 -38.18 15.35 2.51
CA LYS A 459 -39.62 15.58 2.33
C LYS A 459 -40.44 14.61 3.19
N THR A 460 -40.08 13.33 3.21
CA THR A 460 -40.76 12.31 4.01
C THR A 460 -40.59 12.59 5.51
N ALA A 461 -39.37 12.91 5.96
CA ALA A 461 -39.12 13.29 7.34
C ALA A 461 -39.94 14.53 7.76
N ALA A 462 -39.98 15.57 6.94
CA ALA A 462 -40.81 16.75 7.19
C ALA A 462 -42.31 16.41 7.27
N SER A 463 -42.80 15.54 6.37
CA SER A 463 -44.20 15.10 6.37
C SER A 463 -44.55 14.33 7.65
N VAL A 464 -43.71 13.40 8.10
CA VAL A 464 -43.93 12.64 9.34
C VAL A 464 -43.88 13.57 10.55
N MET A 465 -42.86 14.42 10.65
CA MET A 465 -42.71 15.34 11.78
C MET A 465 -43.88 16.31 11.90
N SER A 466 -44.46 16.77 10.79
CA SER A 466 -45.64 17.64 10.80
C SER A 466 -46.89 17.01 11.44
N GLN A 467 -46.91 15.69 11.61
CA GLN A 467 -48.01 14.93 12.23
C GLN A 467 -47.72 14.56 13.69
N VAL A 468 -46.47 14.67 14.13
CA VAL A 468 -46.03 14.32 15.49
C VAL A 468 -46.20 15.52 16.41
N GLU A 469 -46.86 15.32 17.55
CA GLU A 469 -46.99 16.35 18.57
C GLU A 469 -45.60 16.67 19.17
N HIS A 470 -45.34 17.94 19.49
CA HIS A 470 -44.05 18.33 20.07
C HIS A 470 -43.79 17.61 21.41
N THR A 471 -44.83 17.43 22.22
CA THR A 471 -44.77 16.67 23.48
C THR A 471 -44.30 15.24 23.24
N GLU A 472 -44.81 14.55 22.21
CA GLU A 472 -44.40 13.17 21.89
C GLU A 472 -42.94 13.09 21.44
N TYR A 473 -42.45 14.10 20.71
CA TYR A 473 -41.05 14.18 20.26
C TYR A 473 -40.07 14.40 21.43
N PHE A 474 -40.44 15.22 22.42
CA PHE A 474 -39.59 15.53 23.56
C PHE A 474 -39.85 14.64 24.80
N ALA A 475 -41.01 13.99 24.91
CA ALA A 475 -41.41 13.14 26.06
C ALA A 475 -40.51 11.94 26.26
N LYS A 476 -39.91 11.52 25.16
CA LYS A 476 -38.97 10.44 25.08
C LYS A 476 -37.65 11.04 24.69
N TRP A 477 -37.01 11.74 25.63
CA TRP A 477 -35.57 12.01 25.60
C TRP A 477 -34.80 10.68 25.75
N GLU A 478 -35.14 9.71 24.92
CA GLU A 478 -34.57 8.40 24.86
C GLU A 478 -33.26 8.55 24.10
N LYS A 479 -32.18 8.06 24.71
CA LYS A 479 -30.97 7.79 23.96
C LYS A 479 -31.37 6.88 22.79
N TRP A 480 -31.20 7.37 21.57
CA TRP A 480 -31.31 6.53 20.38
C TRP A 480 -30.07 5.62 20.33
N ASP A 481 -30.02 4.64 21.24
CA ASP A 481 -29.04 3.56 21.19
C ASP A 481 -29.59 2.43 20.29
N ASP A 482 -28.67 1.66 19.70
CA ASP A 482 -28.84 0.85 18.48
C ASP A 482 -30.08 -0.07 18.41
N LEU A 483 -30.62 -0.13 17.17
CA LEU A 483 -31.48 -1.14 16.53
C LEU A 483 -32.38 -1.98 17.47
N VAL A 484 -33.60 -1.49 17.71
CA VAL A 484 -34.73 -2.33 18.10
C VAL A 484 -35.59 -2.62 16.85
N ASP A 485 -35.97 -3.88 16.68
CA ASP A 485 -36.71 -4.45 15.55
C ASP A 485 -37.79 -3.50 14.98
N ALA A 486 -37.59 -3.09 13.72
CA ALA A 486 -38.42 -2.12 13.00
C ALA A 486 -39.80 -2.67 12.54
N THR A 487 -40.26 -3.79 13.08
CA THR A 487 -41.45 -4.52 12.58
C THR A 487 -42.71 -4.36 13.43
N SER A 488 -42.66 -3.70 14.59
CA SER A 488 -43.88 -3.34 15.34
C SER A 488 -44.38 -1.95 14.96
N LEU A 489 -45.66 -1.85 14.59
CA LEU A 489 -46.37 -0.57 14.55
C LEU A 489 -46.50 -0.07 15.99
N ALA A 490 -45.52 0.72 16.44
CA ALA A 490 -45.46 1.22 17.80
C ALA A 490 -46.66 2.13 18.12
N GLN A 491 -47.35 1.86 19.22
CA GLN A 491 -48.43 2.72 19.71
C GLN A 491 -47.84 4.01 20.33
N PRO A 492 -48.60 5.13 20.35
CA PRO A 492 -48.17 6.34 21.05
C PRO A 492 -47.80 6.02 22.50
N GLY A 493 -46.60 6.40 22.93
CA GLY A 493 -46.08 6.14 24.28
C GLY A 493 -45.05 5.00 24.39
N GLU A 494 -44.80 4.22 23.34
CA GLU A 494 -43.74 3.20 23.29
C GLU A 494 -42.33 3.79 23.09
N PRO A 495 -41.27 3.16 23.65
CA PRO A 495 -39.91 3.62 23.41
C PRO A 495 -39.55 3.62 21.92
N ASN A 496 -38.87 4.67 21.47
CA ASN A 496 -38.47 4.99 20.12
C ASN A 496 -39.64 5.23 19.14
N TYR A 497 -40.82 5.64 19.63
CA TYR A 497 -42.00 5.92 18.80
C TYR A 497 -41.72 6.80 17.56
N VAL A 498 -41.12 7.98 17.75
CA VAL A 498 -40.85 8.91 16.64
C VAL A 498 -39.75 8.38 15.73
N HIS A 499 -38.70 7.79 16.30
CA HIS A 499 -37.60 7.17 15.57
C HIS A 499 -38.13 6.08 14.63
N ASN A 500 -38.92 5.14 15.14
CA ASN A 500 -39.45 4.01 14.38
C ASN A 500 -40.41 4.46 13.27
N ARG A 501 -41.25 5.47 13.53
CA ARG A 501 -42.11 6.08 12.50
C ARG A 501 -41.30 6.70 11.36
N LEU A 502 -40.26 7.47 11.69
CA LEU A 502 -39.38 8.09 10.69
C LEU A 502 -38.64 7.03 9.86
N VAL A 503 -37.99 6.06 10.52
CA VAL A 503 -37.29 4.95 9.84
C VAL A 503 -38.23 4.19 8.91
N SER A 504 -39.41 3.80 9.40
CA SER A 504 -40.40 3.06 8.62
C SER A 504 -40.92 3.87 7.43
N ALA A 505 -41.31 5.13 7.63
CA ALA A 505 -41.81 5.99 6.56
C ALA A 505 -40.75 6.27 5.49
N ILE A 506 -39.52 6.60 5.88
CA ILE A 506 -38.41 6.85 4.94
C ILE A 506 -38.10 5.56 4.17
N THR A 507 -38.03 4.41 4.85
CA THR A 507 -37.77 3.12 4.20
C THR A 507 -38.87 2.75 3.22
N ASN A 508 -40.14 2.88 3.61
CA ASN A 508 -41.28 2.59 2.75
C ASN A 508 -41.29 3.49 1.51
N GLU A 509 -40.94 4.76 1.66
CA GLU A 509 -40.99 5.71 0.55
C GLU A 509 -39.79 5.62 -0.39
N LEU A 510 -38.63 5.24 0.12
CA LEU A 510 -37.50 4.84 -0.73
C LEU A 510 -37.81 3.52 -1.47
N ARG A 511 -38.47 2.56 -0.82
CA ARG A 511 -38.90 1.30 -1.43
C ARG A 511 -39.98 1.48 -2.49
N SER A 512 -40.96 2.36 -2.25
CA SER A 512 -42.04 2.62 -3.19
C SER A 512 -41.55 3.31 -4.47
N ARG A 513 -40.55 4.21 -4.36
CA ARG A 513 -40.06 4.99 -5.50
C ARG A 513 -38.90 4.38 -6.27
N PHE A 514 -37.94 3.77 -5.57
CA PHE A 514 -36.66 3.37 -6.18
C PHE A 514 -36.36 1.87 -6.08
N THR A 515 -37.15 1.13 -5.31
CA THR A 515 -37.02 -0.33 -5.17
C THR A 515 -35.58 -0.80 -4.83
N PRO A 516 -34.93 -0.23 -3.79
CA PRO A 516 -33.58 -0.62 -3.41
C PRO A 516 -33.53 -2.07 -2.91
N ALA A 517 -32.43 -2.76 -3.23
CA ALA A 517 -32.09 -4.08 -2.74
C ALA A 517 -31.80 -4.08 -1.23
N LEU A 518 -31.12 -3.03 -0.75
CA LEU A 518 -30.85 -2.76 0.66
C LEU A 518 -31.23 -1.31 0.94
N CYS A 519 -31.93 -1.09 2.03
CA CYS A 519 -32.23 0.25 2.53
C CYS A 519 -32.27 0.18 4.06
N LEU A 520 -31.23 0.70 4.70
CA LEU A 520 -31.16 0.87 6.14
C LEU A 520 -31.11 2.37 6.44
N VAL A 521 -31.98 2.82 7.32
CA VAL A 521 -32.07 4.21 7.75
C VAL A 521 -31.65 4.26 9.20
N ARG A 522 -30.65 5.10 9.51
CA ARG A 522 -30.20 5.39 10.86
C ARG A 522 -30.44 6.86 11.14
N LEU A 523 -31.01 7.15 12.29
CA LEU A 523 -31.26 8.51 12.71
C LEU A 523 -30.35 8.82 13.89
N ARG A 524 -29.79 10.02 13.89
CA ARG A 524 -29.02 10.53 15.02
C ARG A 524 -29.54 11.90 15.39
N ARG A 525 -29.97 12.08 16.63
CA ARG A 525 -30.44 13.38 17.10
C ARG A 525 -29.26 14.34 17.29
N VAL A 526 -29.41 15.60 16.87
CA VAL A 526 -28.38 16.65 16.96
C VAL A 526 -28.94 17.96 17.51
N ASP A 527 -30.06 17.91 18.25
CA ASP A 527 -30.68 19.09 18.90
C ASP A 527 -29.71 19.80 19.87
N LYS A 528 -28.88 20.70 19.33
CA LYS A 528 -27.85 21.41 20.09
C LYS A 528 -28.49 22.29 21.16
N LYS A 529 -29.56 22.99 20.80
CA LYS A 529 -30.27 23.92 21.71
C LYS A 529 -30.84 23.21 22.94
N VAL A 530 -31.48 22.06 22.74
CA VAL A 530 -32.04 21.29 23.87
C VAL A 530 -30.93 20.65 24.70
N GLY A 531 -29.86 20.17 24.05
CA GLY A 531 -28.67 19.69 24.76
C GLY A 531 -28.01 20.75 25.64
N GLU A 532 -27.90 22.00 25.16
CA GLU A 532 -27.40 23.15 25.92
C GLU A 532 -28.30 23.49 27.11
N ILE A 533 -29.63 23.49 26.91
CA ILE A 533 -30.61 23.71 27.99
C ILE A 533 -30.50 22.64 29.08
N ILE A 534 -30.44 21.37 28.70
CA ILE A 534 -30.29 20.27 29.67
C ILE A 534 -28.97 20.41 30.42
N SER A 535 -27.89 20.74 29.72
CA SER A 535 -26.58 20.96 30.34
C SER A 535 -26.62 22.12 31.34
N ALA A 536 -27.32 23.21 31.02
CA ALA A 536 -27.51 24.35 31.91
C ALA A 536 -28.34 23.98 33.16
N ILE A 537 -29.42 23.20 33.01
CA ILE A 537 -30.22 22.69 34.13
C ILE A 537 -29.38 21.79 35.04
N MET A 538 -28.59 20.88 34.47
CA MET A 538 -27.69 20.02 35.25
C MET A 538 -26.59 20.81 35.97
N ALA A 539 -26.11 21.90 35.37
CA ALA A 539 -25.10 22.78 35.96
C ALA A 539 -25.59 23.54 37.20
N LEU A 540 -26.91 23.66 37.43
CA LEU A 540 -27.47 24.27 38.64
C LEU A 540 -27.06 23.51 39.92
N GLY A 541 -26.81 22.20 39.82
CA GLY A 541 -26.39 21.38 40.95
C GLY A 541 -27.45 21.32 42.08
N PRO A 542 -27.08 20.76 43.25
CA PRO A 542 -27.96 20.71 44.41
C PRO A 542 -28.19 22.11 45.01
N MET A 543 -29.43 22.40 45.37
CA MET A 543 -29.89 23.69 45.85
C MET A 543 -30.44 23.56 47.27
N THR A 544 -29.90 24.32 48.22
CA THR A 544 -30.33 24.28 49.63
C THR A 544 -31.10 25.54 49.98
N VAL A 545 -32.27 25.38 50.58
CA VAL A 545 -33.16 26.47 50.99
C VAL A 545 -33.46 26.38 52.47
N ASP A 546 -33.05 27.41 53.22
CA ASP A 546 -33.37 27.56 54.64
C ASP A 546 -34.64 28.40 54.84
N LEU A 547 -35.56 27.88 55.66
CA LEU A 547 -36.88 28.44 55.91
C LEU A 547 -37.18 28.52 57.41
N ASN A 548 -37.96 29.53 57.79
CA ASN A 548 -38.53 29.67 59.12
C ASN A 548 -40.04 29.50 58.99
N ILE A 549 -40.55 28.31 59.29
CA ILE A 549 -41.94 27.92 59.01
C ILE A 549 -42.84 28.25 60.19
N ARG A 550 -44.02 28.82 59.90
CA ARG A 550 -45.04 29.16 60.89
C ARG A 550 -46.14 28.08 60.90
N PRO A 551 -46.19 27.21 61.93
CA PRO A 551 -47.24 26.18 62.02
C PRO A 551 -48.63 26.79 62.27
N GLU A 552 -49.67 25.99 61.99
CA GLU A 552 -51.07 26.33 62.28
C GLU A 552 -51.27 26.63 63.77
N ASN A 553 -52.11 27.64 64.08
CA ASN A 553 -52.43 28.06 65.46
C ASN A 553 -51.21 28.53 66.30
N LEU A 554 -50.31 29.29 65.67
CA LEU A 554 -49.15 29.89 66.33
C LEU A 554 -49.57 30.76 67.53
N SER A 555 -49.11 30.41 68.73
CA SER A 555 -49.35 31.18 69.95
C SER A 555 -48.18 32.10 70.33
N SER A 556 -46.98 31.84 69.79
CA SER A 556 -45.75 32.60 70.04
C SER A 556 -44.74 32.40 68.93
N ASP A 557 -43.91 33.42 68.65
CA ASP A 557 -42.78 33.32 67.71
C ASP A 557 -41.72 32.29 68.15
N ALA A 558 -41.76 31.84 69.41
CA ALA A 558 -40.90 30.75 69.89
C ALA A 558 -41.24 29.38 69.26
N GLN A 559 -42.41 29.25 68.63
CA GLN A 559 -42.92 28.04 67.98
C GLN A 559 -42.57 27.95 66.49
N ILE A 560 -41.85 28.94 65.94
CA ILE A 560 -41.34 28.90 64.57
C ILE A 560 -40.38 27.71 64.42
N ILE A 561 -40.58 26.92 63.36
CA ILE A 561 -39.81 25.71 63.08
C ILE A 561 -38.77 26.02 62.00
N PRO A 562 -37.46 26.04 62.32
CA PRO A 562 -36.42 26.15 61.29
C PRO A 562 -36.42 24.88 60.44
N THR A 563 -36.51 25.03 59.12
CA THR A 563 -36.59 23.92 58.16
C THR A 563 -35.64 24.17 56.99
N THR A 564 -34.77 23.22 56.70
CA THR A 564 -33.86 23.27 55.54
C THR A 564 -34.28 22.22 54.53
N VAL A 565 -34.56 22.64 53.29
CA VAL A 565 -34.95 21.74 52.20
C VAL A 565 -33.85 21.71 51.15
N ARG A 566 -33.42 20.50 50.77
CA ARG A 566 -32.44 20.29 49.69
C ARG A 566 -33.13 19.78 48.44
N PHE A 567 -32.87 20.46 47.33
CA PHE A 567 -33.45 20.20 46.03
C PHE A 567 -32.38 19.76 45.03
N ARG A 568 -32.76 18.88 44.10
CA ARG A 568 -31.98 18.54 42.91
C ARG A 568 -32.77 18.87 41.65
N PRO A 569 -32.16 19.49 40.62
CA PRO A 569 -32.79 19.62 39.32
C PRO A 569 -33.10 18.25 38.74
N GLY A 570 -34.34 18.08 38.28
CA GLY A 570 -34.85 16.89 37.64
C GLY A 570 -34.71 16.96 36.12
N VAL A 571 -35.74 16.48 35.41
CA VAL A 571 -35.76 16.37 33.95
C VAL A 571 -36.52 17.54 33.34
N LEU A 572 -36.09 17.99 32.15
CA LEU A 572 -36.82 18.97 31.35
C LEU A 572 -38.22 18.43 30.99
N ASP A 573 -39.27 19.21 31.26
CA ASP A 573 -40.62 18.80 30.96
C ASP A 573 -40.89 18.88 29.44
N PRO A 574 -41.37 17.80 28.81
CA PRO A 574 -41.59 17.72 27.37
C PRO A 574 -42.55 18.77 26.80
N SER A 575 -43.56 19.16 27.58
CA SER A 575 -44.56 20.13 27.16
C SER A 575 -44.06 21.56 27.25
N SER A 576 -43.03 21.80 28.07
CA SER A 576 -42.43 23.11 28.28
C SER A 576 -41.23 23.39 27.35
N VAL A 577 -40.72 22.39 26.62
CA VAL A 577 -39.53 22.54 25.76
C VAL A 577 -39.64 23.69 24.75
N PRO A 578 -40.73 23.87 23.99
CA PRO A 578 -40.88 25.01 23.10
C PRO A 578 -40.71 26.37 23.79
N ASP A 579 -41.35 26.53 24.94
CA ASP A 579 -41.35 27.78 25.70
C ASP A 579 -39.97 28.06 26.29
N VAL A 580 -39.27 27.02 26.75
CA VAL A 580 -37.90 27.13 27.25
C VAL A 580 -36.92 27.51 26.12
N ILE A 581 -37.05 26.89 24.94
CA ILE A 581 -36.23 27.26 23.76
C ILE A 581 -36.50 28.72 23.37
N ALA A 582 -37.75 29.17 23.41
CA ALA A 582 -38.12 30.54 23.09
C ALA A 582 -37.59 31.57 24.10
N ARG A 583 -37.57 31.21 25.40
CA ARG A 583 -37.03 32.06 26.47
C ARG A 583 -35.50 32.08 26.51
N GLY A 584 -34.84 31.02 26.06
CA GLY A 584 -33.39 30.91 26.01
C GLY A 584 -32.72 30.63 27.37
N LEU A 585 -31.38 30.54 27.37
CA LEU A 585 -30.59 30.15 28.56
C LEU A 585 -30.60 31.18 29.69
N ASP A 586 -30.83 32.45 29.37
CA ASP A 586 -30.82 33.56 30.36
C ASP A 586 -31.92 33.44 31.42
N HIS A 587 -32.90 32.57 31.19
CA HIS A 587 -33.99 32.26 32.11
C HIS A 587 -33.56 31.38 33.29
N PHE A 588 -32.43 30.66 33.18
CA PHE A 588 -31.92 29.76 34.22
C PHE A 588 -30.96 30.43 35.20
N LYS A 589 -31.43 31.48 35.90
CA LYS A 589 -30.62 32.15 36.93
C LYS A 589 -30.76 31.45 38.27
N PHE A 590 -29.63 30.95 38.80
CA PHE A 590 -29.57 30.20 40.06
C PHE A 590 -30.26 30.93 41.23
N GLU A 591 -30.02 32.23 41.40
CA GLU A 591 -30.64 33.03 42.47
C GLU A 591 -32.16 33.14 42.33
N ALA A 592 -32.66 33.39 41.13
CA ALA A 592 -34.10 33.49 40.88
C ALA A 592 -34.82 32.15 41.09
N ILE A 593 -34.17 31.05 40.68
CA ILE A 593 -34.65 29.69 40.91
C ILE A 593 -34.70 29.39 42.41
N LEU A 594 -33.63 29.70 43.16
CA LEU A 594 -33.59 29.53 44.61
C LEU A 594 -34.68 30.34 45.33
N ASP A 595 -34.90 31.59 44.93
CA ASP A 595 -35.97 32.41 45.51
C ASP A 595 -37.37 31.86 45.19
N THR A 596 -37.56 31.31 43.98
CA THR A 596 -38.81 30.64 43.60
C THR A 596 -39.04 29.39 44.46
N LEU A 597 -38.01 28.56 44.63
CA LEU A 597 -38.04 27.38 45.50
C LEU A 597 -38.33 27.77 46.95
N ARG A 598 -37.70 28.83 47.45
CA ARG A 598 -37.92 29.38 48.80
C ARG A 598 -39.36 29.83 49.01
N SER A 599 -39.90 30.60 48.06
CA SER A 599 -41.28 31.07 48.12
C SER A 599 -42.27 29.92 48.05
N ALA A 600 -42.11 28.99 47.10
CA ALA A 600 -42.99 27.85 46.90
C ALA A 600 -43.01 26.92 48.12
N SER A 601 -41.83 26.60 48.66
CA SER A 601 -41.70 25.77 49.85
C SER A 601 -42.34 26.41 51.07
N ARG A 602 -42.17 27.73 51.23
CA ARG A 602 -42.84 28.47 52.30
C ARG A 602 -44.36 28.46 52.13
N GLN A 603 -44.88 28.71 50.92
CA GLN A 603 -46.32 28.69 50.63
C GLN A 603 -46.96 27.33 50.94
N PHE A 604 -46.24 26.24 50.70
CA PHE A 604 -46.73 24.90 50.99
C PHE A 604 -46.66 24.55 52.48
N LEU A 605 -45.59 24.97 53.17
CA LEU A 605 -45.30 24.57 54.55
C LEU A 605 -45.94 25.45 55.62
N ASP A 606 -46.12 26.75 55.35
CA ASP A 606 -46.76 27.68 56.28
C ASP A 606 -48.24 27.33 56.47
N GLY A 607 -48.71 27.39 57.72
CA GLY A 607 -50.10 27.07 58.07
C GLY A 607 -50.40 25.58 58.18
N LEU A 608 -49.41 24.69 58.04
CA LEU A 608 -49.56 23.27 58.34
C LEU A 608 -49.44 23.00 59.86
N PRO A 609 -50.10 21.96 60.40
CA PRO A 609 -49.89 21.52 61.77
C PRO A 609 -48.43 21.17 62.04
N ALA A 610 -47.88 21.55 63.20
CA ALA A 610 -46.49 21.29 63.58
C ALA A 610 -46.10 19.80 63.49
N ALA A 611 -47.02 18.88 63.80
CA ALA A 611 -46.81 17.45 63.66
C ALA A 611 -46.58 17.00 62.20
N ALA A 612 -47.28 17.62 61.24
CA ALA A 612 -47.13 17.32 59.82
C ALA A 612 -45.82 17.86 59.23
N ILE A 613 -45.35 19.01 59.74
CA ILE A 613 -44.04 19.55 59.36
C ILE A 613 -42.92 18.63 59.88
N ARG A 614 -43.01 18.20 61.14
CA ARG A 614 -42.01 17.33 61.77
C ARG A 614 -41.95 15.92 61.19
N SER A 615 -43.05 15.42 60.61
CA SER A 615 -43.05 14.10 59.96
C SER A 615 -42.19 14.02 58.69
N MET A 616 -41.69 15.15 58.15
CA MET A 616 -40.81 15.16 56.98
C MET A 616 -39.36 14.73 57.27
N ARG A 617 -38.98 14.56 58.55
CA ARG A 617 -37.59 14.42 59.05
C ARG A 617 -36.88 13.08 58.77
N LYS A 618 -37.46 12.12 58.03
CA LYS A 618 -36.83 10.79 57.82
C LYS A 618 -36.62 10.45 56.34
N GLY A 619 -35.39 10.66 55.86
CA GLY A 619 -34.89 10.13 54.59
C GLY A 619 -34.11 8.82 54.75
N LEU A 620 -34.54 7.75 54.07
CA LEU A 620 -33.72 6.80 53.28
C LEU A 620 -34.59 5.67 52.68
N ALA A 621 -34.11 5.10 51.56
CA ALA A 621 -34.83 4.39 50.49
C ALA A 621 -35.47 3.01 50.85
N ALA A 622 -36.73 2.80 50.43
CA ALA A 622 -37.42 1.49 50.29
C ALA A 622 -38.78 1.68 49.54
N PRO A 623 -39.41 0.67 48.91
CA PRO A 623 -40.57 0.84 48.02
C PRO A 623 -41.89 1.17 48.76
N ILE A 624 -42.83 1.70 47.98
CA ILE A 624 -44.03 2.47 48.36
C ILE A 624 -45.12 1.59 49.02
N ASP A 625 -45.57 1.99 50.22
CA ASP A 625 -46.82 1.53 50.86
C ASP A 625 -47.81 2.72 50.95
N PRO A 626 -49.09 2.60 50.56
CA PRO A 626 -50.03 3.73 50.48
C PRO A 626 -50.43 4.44 51.79
N ASN A 627 -49.97 3.97 52.96
CA ASN A 627 -50.28 4.57 54.27
C ASN A 627 -49.09 5.30 54.94
N ASP A 628 -48.06 5.67 54.16
CA ASP A 628 -46.73 6.06 54.66
C ASP A 628 -46.53 7.59 54.86
N GLN A 629 -45.71 7.99 55.86
CA GLN A 629 -45.37 9.38 56.24
C GLN A 629 -44.65 10.19 55.13
N ARG A 630 -44.28 9.55 54.02
CA ARG A 630 -43.74 10.17 52.80
C ARG A 630 -44.75 11.01 52.00
N ALA A 631 -46.04 10.92 52.31
CA ALA A 631 -47.08 11.71 51.63
C ALA A 631 -46.81 13.22 51.66
N MET A 632 -46.19 13.76 52.72
CA MET A 632 -45.91 15.19 52.83
C MET A 632 -44.70 15.65 52.00
N GLN A 633 -43.62 14.87 51.97
CA GLN A 633 -42.47 15.16 51.11
C GLN A 633 -42.84 15.03 49.64
N THR A 634 -43.57 13.97 49.25
CA THR A 634 -44.05 13.82 47.86
C THR A 634 -45.02 14.92 47.46
N ARG A 635 -45.90 15.39 48.36
CA ARG A 635 -46.79 16.53 48.07
C ARG A 635 -46.02 17.85 47.93
N LEU A 636 -45.01 18.09 48.77
CA LEU A 636 -44.12 19.24 48.65
C LEU A 636 -43.37 19.17 47.31
N GLU A 637 -42.79 18.03 46.97
CA GLU A 637 -42.13 17.79 45.70
C GLU A 637 -43.08 18.04 44.53
N GLN A 638 -44.28 17.46 44.52
CA GLN A 638 -45.27 17.69 43.46
C GLN A 638 -45.67 19.17 43.33
N HIS A 639 -45.86 19.87 44.44
CA HIS A 639 -46.22 21.29 44.45
C HIS A 639 -45.11 22.15 43.86
N VAL A 640 -43.88 21.99 44.38
CA VAL A 640 -42.71 22.76 43.93
C VAL A 640 -42.35 22.40 42.49
N SER A 641 -42.35 21.11 42.15
CA SER A 641 -42.02 20.62 40.82
C SER A 641 -43.03 21.11 39.76
N ARG A 642 -44.34 21.17 40.07
CA ARG A 642 -45.33 21.79 39.18
C ARG A 642 -45.01 23.27 38.93
N LEU A 643 -44.73 24.04 39.98
CA LEU A 643 -44.38 25.46 39.83
C LEU A 643 -43.08 25.65 39.02
N MET A 644 -42.10 24.78 39.23
CA MET A 644 -40.82 24.79 38.50
C MET A 644 -40.99 24.44 37.03
N ILE A 645 -41.88 23.48 36.71
CA ILE A 645 -42.26 23.18 35.32
C ILE A 645 -42.96 24.38 34.68
N ASP A 646 -43.97 24.96 35.34
CA ASP A 646 -44.72 26.09 34.78
C ASP A 646 -43.84 27.33 34.57
N THR A 647 -42.88 27.56 35.48
CA THR A 647 -42.04 28.78 35.48
C THR A 647 -40.77 28.61 34.66
N TYR A 648 -40.06 27.49 34.78
CA TYR A 648 -38.73 27.26 34.18
C TYR A 648 -38.67 26.04 33.26
N GLY A 649 -39.74 25.24 33.17
CA GLY A 649 -39.87 24.12 32.24
C GLY A 649 -39.16 22.84 32.65
N PHE A 650 -38.66 22.71 33.88
CA PHE A 650 -38.03 21.48 34.37
C PHE A 650 -38.53 21.09 35.76
N SER A 651 -38.52 19.79 36.05
CA SER A 651 -38.93 19.25 37.34
C SER A 651 -37.83 19.42 38.40
N ILE A 652 -38.22 19.42 39.67
CA ILE A 652 -37.28 19.39 40.79
C ILE A 652 -37.64 18.24 41.72
N HIS A 653 -36.60 17.59 42.27
CA HIS A 653 -36.70 16.54 43.27
C HIS A 653 -36.30 17.05 44.65
N VAL A 654 -37.02 16.64 45.69
CA VAL A 654 -36.67 16.95 47.09
C VAL A 654 -35.77 15.83 47.60
N GLU A 655 -34.47 16.12 47.75
CA GLU A 655 -33.50 15.14 48.27
C GLU A 655 -33.71 14.88 49.76
N ASP A 656 -33.82 15.95 50.54
CA ASP A 656 -33.86 15.88 52.00
C ASP A 656 -34.59 17.09 52.60
N VAL A 657 -35.21 16.89 53.76
CA VAL A 657 -35.89 17.92 54.55
C VAL A 657 -35.44 17.80 56.00
N GLU A 658 -34.56 18.71 56.41
CA GLU A 658 -34.09 18.80 57.78
C GLU A 658 -34.99 19.74 58.58
N VAL A 659 -35.66 19.21 59.60
CA VAL A 659 -36.53 19.99 60.50
C VAL A 659 -35.82 20.16 61.84
N GLY A 660 -35.44 21.39 62.16
CA GLY A 660 -34.77 21.74 63.40
C GLY A 660 -35.74 21.88 64.59
N ALA A 661 -35.18 21.99 65.79
CA ALA A 661 -35.96 22.21 67.01
C ALA A 661 -36.50 23.65 67.07
N THR A 662 -37.70 23.82 67.62
CA THR A 662 -38.24 25.16 67.89
C THR A 662 -37.43 25.89 68.97
N ARG A 663 -37.52 27.23 69.02
CA ARG A 663 -36.87 28.02 70.07
C ARG A 663 -37.42 27.63 71.45
N GLU A 664 -38.71 27.32 71.55
CA GLU A 664 -39.35 26.82 72.77
C GLU A 664 -38.75 25.48 73.26
N GLU A 665 -38.57 24.50 72.37
CA GLU A 665 -37.96 23.21 72.71
C GLU A 665 -36.51 23.36 73.14
N THR A 666 -35.76 24.22 72.45
CA THR A 666 -34.35 24.49 72.79
C THR A 666 -34.23 25.13 74.18
N LEU A 667 -35.19 25.99 74.56
CA LEU A 667 -35.26 26.64 75.87
C LEU A 667 -35.72 25.71 77.00
N ALA A 668 -36.49 24.67 76.68
CA ALA A 668 -36.97 23.69 77.67
C ALA A 668 -35.87 22.77 78.22
N PHE A 669 -34.75 22.58 77.50
CA PHE A 669 -33.62 21.76 77.94
C PHE A 669 -32.71 22.41 79.01
N GLY A 670 -32.87 23.70 79.34
CA GLY A 670 -32.02 24.42 80.31
C GLY A 670 -32.68 24.62 81.69
N VAL A 671 -31.98 24.20 82.76
CA VAL A 671 -32.20 24.40 84.22
C VAL A 671 -33.66 24.33 84.73
N PRO A 672 -34.08 23.28 85.47
CA PRO A 672 -35.43 23.19 86.06
C PRO A 672 -35.66 24.30 87.10
N GLY A 673 -36.83 24.99 87.06
CA GLY A 673 -37.31 25.84 88.17
C GLY A 673 -37.58 27.33 87.87
N LEU A 674 -37.23 27.86 86.70
CA LEU A 674 -37.55 29.25 86.30
C LEU A 674 -38.63 29.29 85.20
N GLY A 675 -39.59 30.21 85.32
CA GLY A 675 -40.63 30.44 84.30
C GLY A 675 -40.05 30.91 82.96
N ILE A 676 -40.68 30.52 81.84
CA ILE A 676 -40.21 30.74 80.46
C ILE A 676 -39.90 32.22 80.18
N THR A 677 -40.67 33.15 80.74
CA THR A 677 -40.49 34.61 80.61
C THR A 677 -39.24 35.13 81.33
N ALA A 678 -38.89 34.58 82.50
CA ALA A 678 -37.69 34.97 83.23
C ALA A 678 -36.41 34.42 82.57
N LYS A 679 -36.49 33.22 82.01
CA LYS A 679 -35.40 32.63 81.19
C LYS A 679 -35.20 33.38 79.88
N GLN A 680 -36.29 33.82 79.24
CA GLN A 680 -36.24 34.70 78.07
C GLN A 680 -35.54 36.02 78.39
N ALA A 681 -35.88 36.69 79.49
CA ALA A 681 -35.23 37.94 79.87
C ALA A 681 -33.72 37.78 80.11
N LEU A 682 -33.29 36.69 80.76
CA LEU A 682 -31.87 36.38 80.96
C LEU A 682 -31.14 36.06 79.65
N LEU A 683 -31.75 35.26 78.76
CA LEU A 683 -31.17 34.95 77.46
C LEU A 683 -31.20 36.12 76.49
N GLU A 684 -32.21 37.00 76.53
CA GLU A 684 -32.22 38.24 75.75
C GLU A 684 -31.17 39.22 76.30
N GLN A 685 -30.93 39.26 77.62
CA GLN A 685 -29.90 40.09 78.23
C GLN A 685 -28.49 39.57 77.91
N GLU A 686 -28.25 38.26 77.98
CA GLU A 686 -26.99 37.64 77.54
C GLU A 686 -26.80 37.76 76.03
N ARG A 687 -27.85 37.53 75.23
CA ARG A 687 -27.80 37.69 73.77
C ARG A 687 -27.63 39.15 73.36
N GLN A 688 -28.21 40.12 74.06
CA GLN A 688 -27.94 41.55 73.82
C GLN A 688 -26.53 41.93 74.24
N GLN A 689 -26.00 41.39 75.34
CA GLN A 689 -24.60 41.59 75.71
C GLN A 689 -23.64 40.95 74.70
N ILE A 690 -23.96 39.77 74.16
CA ILE A 690 -23.17 39.09 73.12
C ILE A 690 -23.34 39.78 71.76
N GLU A 691 -24.54 40.17 71.33
CA GLU A 691 -24.78 40.91 70.07
C GLU A 691 -24.17 42.31 70.10
N MET A 692 -24.22 43.03 71.22
CA MET A 692 -23.49 44.30 71.36
C MET A 692 -21.96 44.08 71.39
N SER A 693 -21.49 42.94 71.89
CA SER A 693 -20.07 42.57 71.86
C SER A 693 -19.59 42.01 70.51
N LEU A 694 -20.48 41.56 69.62
CA LEU A 694 -20.16 40.99 68.31
C LEU A 694 -20.23 42.00 67.15
N LYS A 695 -20.99 43.10 67.29
CA LYS A 695 -21.14 44.10 66.22
C LYS A 695 -19.87 44.92 65.95
N GLU A 696 -19.16 45.36 66.98
CA GLU A 696 -17.88 46.08 66.81
C GLU A 696 -16.77 45.27 66.10
N PRO A 697 -16.50 43.99 66.42
CA PRO A 697 -15.44 43.24 65.76
C PRO A 697 -15.76 42.84 64.32
N ASP A 698 -17.02 42.66 63.92
CA ASP A 698 -17.35 42.35 62.52
C ASP A 698 -17.20 43.57 61.60
N GLU A 699 -17.52 44.77 62.08
CA GLU A 699 -17.21 46.02 61.36
C GLU A 699 -15.70 46.26 61.28
N LEU A 700 -14.96 46.00 62.36
CA LEU A 700 -13.49 46.06 62.36
C LEU A 700 -12.86 45.00 61.45
N ARG A 701 -13.39 43.77 61.38
CA ARG A 701 -12.91 42.72 60.46
C ARG A 701 -13.19 43.06 59.00
N LYS A 702 -14.36 43.65 58.70
CA LYS A 702 -14.66 44.18 57.36
C LYS A 702 -13.72 45.33 56.99
N LEU A 703 -13.42 46.22 57.94
CA LEU A 703 -12.44 47.30 57.77
C LEU A 703 -11.04 46.73 57.51
N VAL A 704 -10.58 45.75 58.30
CA VAL A 704 -9.29 45.07 58.12
C VAL A 704 -9.20 44.41 56.75
N LYS A 705 -10.22 43.66 56.33
CA LYS A 705 -10.26 43.04 55.00
C LYS A 705 -10.17 44.08 53.88
N LYS A 706 -10.93 45.18 53.99
CA LYS A 706 -10.91 46.28 53.03
C LYS A 706 -9.56 47.00 52.99
N LEU A 707 -8.92 47.21 54.14
CA LEU A 707 -7.58 47.81 54.23
C LEU A 707 -6.50 46.87 53.68
N HIS A 708 -6.58 45.57 53.93
CA HIS A 708 -5.69 44.56 53.33
C HIS A 708 -5.82 44.51 51.80
N GLU A 709 -7.06 44.50 51.28
CA GLU A 709 -7.32 44.55 49.84
C GLU A 709 -6.85 45.88 49.22
N ALA A 710 -6.97 47.00 49.95
CA ALA A 710 -6.46 48.30 49.51
C ALA A 710 -4.92 48.33 49.47
N LEU A 711 -4.23 47.76 50.46
CA LEU A 711 -2.77 47.68 50.49
C LEU A 711 -2.22 46.70 49.43
N GLN A 712 -2.91 45.59 49.15
CA GLN A 712 -2.48 44.62 48.13
C GLN A 712 -2.65 45.12 46.69
N ASN A 713 -3.69 45.91 46.41
CA ASN A 713 -4.05 46.28 45.04
C ASN A 713 -3.50 47.64 44.58
N ASN A 714 -2.77 48.39 45.42
CA ASN A 714 -2.33 49.75 45.10
C ASN A 714 -0.80 49.81 44.85
N PRO A 715 -0.35 49.91 43.58
CA PRO A 715 1.08 50.07 43.29
C PRO A 715 1.55 51.47 43.71
N LEU A 716 2.52 51.54 44.61
CA LEU A 716 3.08 52.78 45.20
C LEU A 716 3.82 53.66 44.16
N LEU A 717 3.08 54.42 43.37
CA LEU A 717 3.62 55.18 42.24
C LEU A 717 3.91 56.66 42.56
N THR A 718 3.23 57.27 43.53
CA THR A 718 3.45 58.68 43.91
C THR A 718 3.75 58.88 45.40
N ALA A 719 4.25 60.06 45.79
CA ALA A 719 4.51 60.40 47.19
C ALA A 719 3.22 60.54 48.03
N GLU A 720 2.10 60.92 47.40
CA GLU A 720 0.79 60.92 48.06
C GLU A 720 0.27 59.49 48.29
N ASP A 721 0.53 58.57 47.35
CA ASP A 721 0.17 57.15 47.51
C ASP A 721 0.97 56.50 48.64
N ARG A 722 2.25 56.86 48.82
CA ARG A 722 3.05 56.43 49.97
C ARG A 722 2.50 56.93 51.31
N ASN A 723 2.11 58.21 51.37
CA ASN A 723 1.50 58.75 52.59
C ASN A 723 0.12 58.12 52.90
N ARG A 724 -0.68 57.80 51.88
CA ARG A 724 -1.94 57.05 52.06
C ARG A 724 -1.67 55.62 52.53
N TYR A 725 -0.70 54.94 51.93
CA TYR A 725 -0.30 53.59 52.32
C TYR A 725 0.15 53.54 53.79
N ASP A 726 1.01 54.47 54.23
CA ASP A 726 1.45 54.55 55.63
C ASP A 726 0.30 54.86 56.61
N GLN A 727 -0.71 55.62 56.16
CA GLN A 727 -1.91 55.89 56.96
C GLN A 727 -2.81 54.65 57.07
N ASP A 728 -3.01 53.96 55.96
CA ASP A 728 -3.83 52.74 55.88
C ASP A 728 -3.17 51.59 56.66
N GLU A 729 -1.84 51.47 56.64
CA GLU A 729 -1.06 50.53 57.43
C GLU A 729 -1.18 50.80 58.94
N LYS A 730 -1.05 52.07 59.37
CA LYS A 730 -1.28 52.44 60.79
C LYS A 730 -2.72 52.23 61.25
N LEU A 731 -3.69 52.41 60.36
CA LEU A 731 -5.10 52.12 60.64
C LEU A 731 -5.36 50.61 60.74
N LEU A 732 -4.71 49.82 59.89
CA LEU A 732 -4.73 48.35 59.96
C LEU A 732 -4.18 47.86 61.29
N GLU A 733 -2.97 48.29 61.68
CA GLU A 733 -2.35 47.89 62.96
C GLU A 733 -3.24 48.26 64.16
N ARG A 734 -3.85 49.45 64.15
CA ARG A 734 -4.78 49.87 65.22
C ARG A 734 -6.06 49.04 65.23
N ALA A 735 -6.59 48.68 64.07
CA ALA A 735 -7.79 47.85 63.97
C ALA A 735 -7.50 46.41 64.44
N GLU A 736 -6.35 45.84 64.05
CA GLU A 736 -5.91 44.52 64.50
C GLU A 736 -5.63 44.48 66.00
N ALA A 737 -4.96 45.50 66.55
CA ALA A 737 -4.71 45.61 68.00
C ALA A 737 -6.02 45.70 68.80
N LYS A 738 -7.03 46.44 68.29
CA LYS A 738 -8.37 46.49 68.90
C LYS A 738 -9.10 45.15 68.83
N ILE A 739 -8.98 44.42 67.72
CA ILE A 739 -9.53 43.06 67.60
C ILE A 739 -8.86 42.12 68.61
N ALA A 740 -7.55 42.23 68.80
CA ALA A 740 -6.79 41.43 69.76
C ALA A 740 -7.18 41.75 71.22
N ASP A 741 -7.23 43.03 71.62
CA ASP A 741 -7.67 43.45 72.96
C ASP A 741 -9.13 43.04 73.23
N HIS A 742 -10.00 43.15 72.22
CA HIS A 742 -11.39 42.69 72.33
C HIS A 742 -11.48 41.17 72.49
N SER A 743 -10.65 40.42 71.76
CA SER A 743 -10.56 38.95 71.89
C SER A 743 -10.06 38.53 73.27
N GLU A 744 -9.13 39.30 73.87
CA GLU A 744 -8.62 39.06 75.21
C GLU A 744 -9.67 39.39 76.29
N ARG A 745 -10.39 40.51 76.15
CA ARG A 745 -11.53 40.84 77.02
C ARG A 745 -12.63 39.78 76.95
N MET A 746 -12.96 39.31 75.76
CA MET A 746 -13.91 38.21 75.53
C MET A 746 -13.47 36.91 76.21
N ARG A 747 -12.17 36.56 76.15
CA ARG A 747 -11.65 35.43 76.91
C ARG A 747 -11.79 35.62 78.42
N ARG A 748 -11.58 36.84 78.93
CA ARG A 748 -11.73 37.13 80.37
C ARG A 748 -13.20 37.09 80.82
N THR A 749 -14.15 37.61 80.02
CA THR A 749 -15.59 37.54 80.34
C THR A 749 -16.15 36.13 80.20
N LEU A 750 -15.78 35.38 79.16
CA LEU A 750 -16.15 33.96 79.03
C LEU A 750 -15.51 33.12 80.15
N GLY A 751 -14.25 33.39 80.52
CA GLY A 751 -13.59 32.73 81.65
C GLY A 751 -14.25 33.03 83.00
N ALA A 752 -14.74 34.25 83.21
CA ALA A 752 -15.51 34.62 84.40
C ALA A 752 -16.90 33.94 84.43
N SER A 753 -17.57 33.85 83.29
CA SER A 753 -18.85 33.13 83.12
C SER A 753 -18.71 31.62 83.41
N VAL A 754 -17.67 30.98 82.89
CA VAL A 754 -17.37 29.55 83.14
C VAL A 754 -17.01 29.29 84.61
N ASN A 755 -16.25 30.20 85.25
CA ASN A 755 -15.97 30.09 86.69
C ASN A 755 -17.24 30.28 87.55
N SER A 756 -18.16 31.17 87.15
CA SER A 756 -19.44 31.34 87.84
C SER A 756 -20.37 30.14 87.69
N THR A 757 -20.39 29.48 86.54
CA THR A 757 -21.16 28.24 86.31
C THR A 757 -20.54 27.04 87.04
N LEU A 758 -19.20 26.97 87.14
CA LEU A 758 -18.52 25.95 87.94
C LEU A 758 -18.71 26.15 89.45
N LEU A 759 -18.74 27.40 89.95
CA LEU A 759 -19.06 27.72 91.34
C LEU A 759 -20.53 27.38 91.67
N LEU A 760 -21.47 27.68 90.78
CA LEU A 760 -22.87 27.26 90.90
C LEU A 760 -23.03 25.73 90.89
N ALA A 761 -22.28 25.01 90.06
CA ALA A 761 -22.28 23.54 90.06
C ALA A 761 -21.68 22.95 91.36
N ALA A 762 -20.72 23.65 91.99
CA ALA A 762 -20.16 23.27 93.28
C ALA A 762 -21.13 23.58 94.45
N GLU A 763 -21.90 24.67 94.36
CA GLU A 763 -22.96 25.04 95.31
C GLU A 763 -24.11 24.00 95.27
N VAL A 764 -24.51 23.56 94.06
CA VAL A 764 -25.54 22.53 93.85
C VAL A 764 -25.12 21.17 94.45
N ARG A 765 -23.83 20.83 94.42
CA ARG A 765 -23.30 19.63 95.10
C ARG A 765 -23.29 19.74 96.63
N ARG A 766 -23.16 20.95 97.19
CA ARG A 766 -23.26 21.17 98.64
C ARG A 766 -24.72 21.20 99.12
N SER A 767 -25.63 21.81 98.37
CA SER A 767 -27.06 21.80 98.67
C SER A 767 -27.73 20.43 98.44
N GLY A 768 -27.08 19.52 97.72
CA GLY A 768 -27.52 18.13 97.55
C GLY A 768 -27.19 17.20 98.73
N HIS A 769 -26.45 17.66 99.75
CA HIS A 769 -26.09 16.83 100.91
C HIS A 769 -26.91 17.11 102.19
N ASP A 770 -27.71 18.18 102.23
CA ASP A 770 -28.61 18.49 103.37
C ASP A 770 -30.08 18.08 103.13
N ALA A 771 -30.36 17.36 102.04
CA ALA A 771 -31.71 16.87 101.70
C ALA A 771 -31.79 15.32 101.69
N ALA A 772 -31.04 14.67 102.59
CA ALA A 772 -31.19 13.24 102.86
C ALA A 772 -31.60 13.05 104.33
N ASP A 773 -32.90 13.13 104.60
CA ASP A 773 -33.53 12.35 105.67
C ASP A 773 -35.05 12.23 105.45
N VAL A 774 -35.47 11.00 105.12
CA VAL A 774 -36.74 10.31 105.46
C VAL A 774 -37.04 9.26 104.38
N GLY A 775 -36.93 7.98 104.76
CA GLY A 775 -37.69 6.89 104.14
C GLY A 775 -36.86 5.71 103.63
N ALA A 776 -36.60 4.75 104.51
CA ALA A 776 -35.73 3.59 104.35
C ALA A 776 -36.21 2.48 103.38
N ALA A 777 -35.20 1.75 102.90
CA ALA A 777 -35.16 0.51 102.09
C ALA A 777 -35.43 -0.77 102.95
N PRO A 778 -34.97 -2.02 102.64
CA PRO A 778 -34.41 -2.63 101.42
C PRO A 778 -34.83 -4.11 101.14
N ASN A 779 -34.41 -4.67 99.98
CA ASN A 779 -33.61 -5.90 99.79
C ASN A 779 -33.60 -6.28 98.29
N ASP A 780 -32.46 -6.17 97.58
CA ASP A 780 -31.33 -7.13 97.44
C ASP A 780 -31.74 -8.46 96.77
N ALA A 781 -31.06 -9.01 95.74
CA ALA A 781 -29.67 -8.90 95.27
C ALA A 781 -29.56 -9.60 93.87
N THR A 782 -28.49 -9.65 93.05
CA THR A 782 -27.23 -8.90 92.79
C THR A 782 -26.53 -9.58 91.59
N ARG A 783 -25.61 -8.82 90.94
CA ARG A 783 -24.38 -9.16 90.15
C ARG A 783 -24.47 -8.85 88.66
N SER A 784 -23.85 -7.78 88.14
CA SER A 784 -22.44 -7.31 88.09
C SER A 784 -21.60 -8.02 87.02
N ASP A 785 -21.03 -7.24 86.09
CA ASP A 785 -19.62 -6.84 86.17
C ASP A 785 -19.31 -5.69 85.21
N ASP A 786 -18.34 -4.89 85.66
CA ASP A 786 -17.79 -3.67 85.08
C ASP A 786 -17.10 -3.90 83.73
N ASP A 787 -17.05 -2.86 82.89
CA ASP A 787 -15.82 -2.59 82.16
C ASP A 787 -15.62 -1.11 81.81
N ILE A 788 -14.37 -0.73 82.04
CA ILE A 788 -13.74 0.58 81.96
C ILE A 788 -13.54 0.95 80.48
N ILE A 789 -13.89 2.18 80.07
CA ILE A 789 -13.39 2.74 78.80
C ILE A 789 -12.45 3.91 79.08
N ASP A 790 -11.18 3.59 78.89
CA ASP A 790 -10.00 4.43 78.84
C ASP A 790 -10.08 5.40 77.66
N VAL A 791 -9.80 6.69 77.92
CA VAL A 791 -9.74 7.74 76.90
C VAL A 791 -8.27 8.06 76.66
N THR A 792 -7.70 7.48 75.60
CA THR A 792 -6.47 7.98 74.98
C THR A 792 -6.66 8.16 73.47
N PRO A 793 -6.20 9.28 72.88
CA PRO A 793 -6.29 9.51 71.45
C PRO A 793 -5.09 8.89 70.73
N ARG A 794 -5.32 8.25 69.58
CA ARG A 794 -4.25 7.91 68.62
C ARG A 794 -4.56 8.35 67.20
N PRO A 795 -3.50 8.63 66.40
CA PRO A 795 -3.56 9.47 65.22
C PRO A 795 -3.71 8.70 63.91
N SER A 796 -4.09 9.47 62.90
CA SER A 796 -4.09 9.21 61.44
C SER A 796 -3.05 8.23 60.91
N ALA A 797 -3.49 7.31 60.05
CA ALA A 797 -2.69 6.67 59.01
C ALA A 797 -3.48 6.65 57.69
N GLY A 798 -2.77 6.90 56.59
CA GLY A 798 -3.28 7.22 55.27
C GLY A 798 -3.72 6.02 54.41
N PRO A 799 -3.78 6.22 53.08
CA PRO A 799 -4.63 5.47 52.17
C PRO A 799 -3.93 4.23 51.61
N ASP A 800 -4.71 3.21 51.28
CA ASP A 800 -4.24 2.11 50.43
C ASP A 800 -5.10 1.91 49.21
N ARG A 801 -4.36 1.67 48.13
CA ARG A 801 -4.78 1.29 46.79
C ARG A 801 -5.44 -0.08 46.80
N LEU A 802 -6.48 -0.22 45.98
CA LEU A 802 -6.60 -1.26 44.94
C LEU A 802 -7.52 -0.75 43.84
#